data_AF-A0A3Q7PX10-F1
#
_entry.id   AF-A0A3Q7PX10-F1
#
_cell.length_a   1.000
_cell.length_b   1.000
_cell.length_c   1.000
_cell.angle_alpha   90.00
_cell.angle_beta   90.00
_cell.angle_gamma   90.00
#
_symmetry.space_group_name_H-M   'P 1'
#
loop_
_entity.id
_entity.type
_entity.pdbx_description
1 polymer ?
#
loop_
_entity_poly.entity_id
_entity_poly.type
_entity_poly.pdbx_seq_one_letter_code
_entity_poly.pdbx_strand_id
1 'polypeptide(L)'
;MVNCSLTNMDTFPTIFPPGGDSGLTDSQSEFQKMLIDERLRCAHHKTNYQTLKAEHTRLQDEYIKSQHELKRLLNEKQTHQEKFQLLLEELRGELVEKTKDLEEMKLQVLTPQKLELLQAQIQQELETPMRERFRNLDEEVEKYRTEYNKLRYEHTFLKSEFEHQKEEFARTLEEEKIKYESEIASLEKDKEELHNQLLKVDPPRKSKQMEQLVREKVHLSQKLKGLEAEVAELRAEKENSGAQVENAQRIQVRQLAEMQATVRSLEAEKQSAKLQAERLEKELQSSSEQNTVLISKLHKAEREINTLTSKVKELKHSNKLEITDIKLEAARAKSELERERNKIQSELDGLQSDNEILKSAVEHHKALLVEKDRELIRKVQAVKEEGYQKLVVLQDEKIELENRLADLEKMKVEHDVWRQSEKDQCEEKLRASQMAEELARRELQSIRLKLQQQIVNIENAEKEKNENSDLKQQISSLQIQVTSLAQSENELLNSNQMLKEMVERLKQECRNLRSQAEKAQLEVERTLEEKQIQWLEEKHKLQERITDREEKYNQAKEKLQRAAIAQKKRKSLHENKLKRLQEKVEVLEAKREELETENQVLNRQNVPFEEYTRLQKRLKDIRRRHNEFRSLILLPNIPPTASVNPVSFQSSAMVPGMDLSFPPHMQEEQHQRELSLLRKRLEELETTQRKQLEELGSPGE
;
A
#
# COMPACT_ATOMS: atom_id res chain seq x y z
N MET A 1 74.53 -47.39 38.60
CA MET A 1 75.81 -47.07 39.30
C MET A 1 75.73 -47.64 40.71
N VAL A 2 76.89 -47.82 41.37
CA VAL A 2 77.07 -48.48 42.67
C VAL A 2 76.90 -50.00 42.64
N ASN A 3 78.05 -50.69 42.74
CA ASN A 3 78.43 -51.90 43.49
C ASN A 3 77.31 -52.82 44.04
N CYS A 4 77.47 -54.15 44.08
CA CYS A 4 78.68 -54.84 44.57
C CYS A 4 78.94 -56.23 43.94
N SER A 5 80.20 -56.67 44.06
CA SER A 5 80.68 -58.02 43.70
C SER A 5 80.78 -58.92 44.94
N LEU A 6 80.72 -60.25 44.77
CA LEU A 6 81.46 -61.28 45.53
C LEU A 6 81.28 -62.63 44.79
N THR A 7 82.27 -63.12 44.03
CA THR A 7 83.39 -64.05 44.38
C THR A 7 83.04 -65.53 44.43
N ASN A 8 83.91 -66.33 43.79
CA ASN A 8 83.94 -67.79 43.82
C ASN A 8 84.03 -68.37 45.24
N MET A 9 83.63 -69.63 45.39
CA MET A 9 84.42 -70.61 46.14
C MET A 9 84.43 -71.94 45.38
N ASP A 10 85.62 -72.32 44.90
CA ASP A 10 85.89 -73.64 44.34
C ASP A 10 86.14 -74.67 45.45
N THR A 11 86.24 -75.94 45.04
CA THR A 11 86.69 -77.13 45.79
C THR A 11 87.36 -76.92 47.16
N PHE A 12 86.82 -77.58 48.19
CA PHE A 12 87.61 -78.05 49.34
C PHE A 12 87.64 -79.59 49.40
N PRO A 13 88.72 -80.21 49.92
CA PRO A 13 89.11 -81.56 49.51
C PRO A 13 88.66 -82.69 50.45
N THR A 14 88.61 -83.89 49.90
CA THR A 14 88.48 -85.15 50.64
C THR A 14 89.68 -85.37 51.57
N ILE A 15 89.47 -85.31 52.89
CA ILE A 15 90.42 -85.81 53.89
C ILE A 15 89.68 -86.65 54.93
N PHE A 16 89.85 -87.97 54.86
CA PHE A 16 89.52 -88.91 55.94
C PHE A 16 90.84 -89.39 56.59
N PRO A 17 90.98 -89.33 57.92
CA PRO A 17 92.05 -90.04 58.63
C PRO A 17 91.70 -91.54 58.77
N PRO A 18 92.68 -92.46 58.73
CA PRO A 18 92.44 -93.90 58.88
C PRO A 18 92.53 -94.38 60.33
N GLY A 19 91.72 -95.39 60.67
CA GLY A 19 91.85 -96.20 61.90
C GLY A 19 90.82 -95.91 62.98
N GLY A 20 90.12 -96.95 63.43
CA GLY A 20 89.08 -96.88 64.46
C GLY A 20 88.01 -97.95 64.22
N ASP A 21 88.24 -99.16 64.73
CA ASP A 21 87.32 -100.29 64.59
C ASP A 21 86.28 -100.32 65.75
N SER A 22 85.21 -101.11 65.58
CA SER A 22 84.02 -101.27 66.43
C SER A 22 83.03 -100.08 66.49
N GLY A 23 81.75 -100.38 66.22
CA GLY A 23 80.61 -99.48 66.54
C GLY A 23 79.82 -98.86 65.38
N LEU A 24 80.09 -99.19 64.10
CA LEU A 24 79.62 -98.37 62.96
C LEU A 24 78.48 -98.92 62.08
N THR A 25 77.88 -100.07 62.39
CA THR A 25 76.79 -100.66 61.58
C THR A 25 75.47 -99.86 61.66
N ASP A 26 75.07 -99.42 62.85
CA ASP A 26 73.82 -98.65 63.02
C ASP A 26 73.97 -97.23 62.45
N SER A 27 75.07 -96.54 62.74
CA SER A 27 75.32 -95.18 62.23
C SER A 27 75.38 -95.10 60.70
N GLN A 28 75.86 -96.15 60.02
CA GLN A 28 75.86 -96.19 58.55
C GLN A 28 74.45 -96.39 57.99
N SER A 29 73.63 -97.21 58.65
CA SER A 29 72.21 -97.40 58.35
C SER A 29 71.41 -96.10 58.55
N GLU A 30 71.62 -95.41 59.67
CA GLU A 30 70.99 -94.12 59.97
C GLU A 30 71.38 -93.02 58.98
N PHE A 31 72.66 -92.94 58.58
CA PHE A 31 73.11 -91.98 57.57
C PHE A 31 72.49 -92.26 56.19
N GLN A 32 72.39 -93.53 55.79
CA GLN A 32 71.73 -93.91 54.54
C GLN A 32 70.22 -93.63 54.58
N LYS A 33 69.57 -93.81 55.74
CA LYS A 33 68.17 -93.44 55.98
C LYS A 33 67.96 -91.93 55.89
N MET A 34 68.79 -91.11 56.55
CA MET A 34 68.73 -89.65 56.45
C MET A 34 68.90 -89.15 55.01
N LEU A 35 69.76 -89.80 54.20
CA LEU A 35 69.89 -89.49 52.77
C LEU A 35 68.66 -89.85 51.94
N ILE A 36 67.89 -90.87 52.33
CA ILE A 36 66.60 -91.22 51.69
C ILE A 36 65.52 -90.21 52.11
N ASP A 37 65.42 -89.91 53.41
CA ASP A 37 64.46 -88.95 53.94
C ASP A 37 64.67 -87.53 53.38
N GLU A 38 65.93 -87.08 53.23
CA GLU A 38 66.23 -85.78 52.62
C GLU A 38 65.98 -85.78 51.10
N ARG A 39 66.21 -86.90 50.39
CA ARG A 39 65.80 -87.03 48.97
C ARG A 39 64.28 -86.96 48.81
N LEU A 40 63.52 -87.60 49.71
CA LEU A 40 62.06 -87.51 49.75
C LEU A 40 61.59 -86.09 50.10
N ARG A 41 62.25 -85.41 51.04
CA ARG A 41 61.99 -84.00 51.40
C ARG A 41 62.25 -83.06 50.23
N CYS A 42 63.40 -83.17 49.55
CA CYS A 42 63.70 -82.42 48.32
C CYS A 42 62.69 -82.71 47.20
N ALA A 43 62.27 -83.97 47.01
CA ALA A 43 61.24 -84.32 46.03
C ALA A 43 59.89 -83.68 46.38
N HIS A 44 59.49 -83.72 47.65
CA HIS A 44 58.25 -83.09 48.13
C HIS A 44 58.29 -81.56 47.97
N HIS A 45 59.40 -80.89 48.31
CA HIS A 45 59.57 -79.45 48.07
C HIS A 45 59.51 -79.10 46.57
N LYS A 46 60.08 -79.94 45.69
CA LYS A 46 60.00 -79.76 44.24
C LYS A 46 58.55 -79.88 43.73
N THR A 47 57.79 -80.87 44.21
CA THR A 47 56.37 -81.01 43.89
C THR A 47 55.57 -79.81 44.40
N ASN A 48 55.76 -79.40 45.65
CA ASN A 48 55.05 -78.27 46.24
C ASN A 48 55.36 -76.95 45.50
N TYR A 49 56.61 -76.73 45.07
CA TYR A 49 56.97 -75.60 44.22
C TYR A 49 56.29 -75.67 42.83
N GLN A 50 56.20 -76.85 42.22
CA GLN A 50 55.49 -77.03 40.94
C GLN A 50 53.98 -76.77 41.08
N THR A 51 53.35 -77.26 42.14
CA THR A 51 51.93 -76.96 42.46
C THR A 51 51.72 -75.47 42.72
N LEU A 52 52.55 -74.84 43.55
CA LEU A 52 52.44 -73.41 43.85
C LEU A 52 52.66 -72.54 42.60
N LYS A 53 53.56 -72.94 41.69
CA LYS A 53 53.75 -72.27 40.40
C LYS A 53 52.53 -72.43 39.49
N ALA A 54 51.92 -73.61 39.44
CA ALA A 54 50.70 -73.84 38.65
C ALA A 54 49.53 -73.00 39.18
N GLU A 55 49.33 -72.97 40.50
CA GLU A 55 48.30 -72.14 41.14
C GLU A 55 48.56 -70.63 40.93
N HIS A 56 49.82 -70.17 41.03
CA HIS A 56 50.17 -68.79 40.69
C HIS A 56 49.82 -68.44 39.25
N THR A 57 50.15 -69.31 38.28
CA THR A 57 49.76 -69.08 36.87
C THR A 57 48.24 -69.08 36.71
N ARG A 58 47.51 -69.98 37.36
CA ARG A 58 46.04 -70.02 37.31
C ARG A 58 45.41 -68.73 37.85
N LEU A 59 45.87 -68.25 39.01
CA LEU A 59 45.42 -66.99 39.63
C LEU A 59 45.81 -65.78 38.78
N GLN A 60 46.97 -65.80 38.11
CA GLN A 60 47.39 -64.75 37.19
C GLN A 60 46.49 -64.69 35.95
N ASP A 61 46.12 -65.84 35.37
CA ASP A 61 45.17 -65.92 34.26
C ASP A 61 43.74 -65.51 34.68
N GLU A 62 43.29 -65.90 35.88
CA GLU A 62 42.02 -65.46 36.47
C GLU A 62 41.98 -63.93 36.70
N TYR A 63 43.08 -63.34 37.19
CA TYR A 63 43.23 -61.89 37.33
C TYR A 63 43.18 -61.18 35.97
N ILE A 64 43.90 -61.68 34.97
CA ILE A 64 43.91 -61.11 33.62
C ILE A 64 42.53 -61.21 32.95
N LYS A 65 41.81 -62.32 33.12
CA LYS A 65 40.41 -62.46 32.66
C LYS A 65 39.50 -61.44 33.34
N SER A 66 39.59 -61.32 34.67
CA SER A 66 38.79 -60.36 35.46
C SER A 66 39.07 -58.91 35.05
N GLN A 67 40.32 -58.57 34.75
CA GLN A 67 40.70 -57.24 34.28
C GLN A 67 40.15 -56.93 32.88
N HIS A 68 40.14 -57.90 31.97
CA HIS A 68 39.51 -57.75 30.66
C HIS A 68 37.98 -57.63 30.75
N GLU A 69 37.33 -58.42 31.61
CA GLU A 69 35.88 -58.35 31.85
C GLU A 69 35.48 -56.99 32.45
N LEU A 70 36.21 -56.49 33.45
CA LEU A 70 36.01 -55.15 34.01
C LEU A 70 36.14 -54.06 32.93
N LYS A 71 37.14 -54.18 32.04
CA LYS A 71 37.32 -53.24 30.92
C LYS A 71 36.19 -53.32 29.90
N ARG A 72 35.66 -54.52 29.63
CA ARG A 72 34.50 -54.73 28.76
C ARG A 72 33.25 -54.07 29.34
N LEU A 73 32.94 -54.34 30.62
CA LEU A 73 31.82 -53.74 31.36
C LEU A 73 31.91 -52.21 31.45
N LEU A 74 33.11 -51.65 31.57
CA LEU A 74 33.32 -50.20 31.60
C LEU A 74 33.03 -49.56 30.22
N ASN A 75 33.46 -50.20 29.13
CA ASN A 75 33.10 -49.78 27.76
C ASN A 75 31.60 -49.95 27.48
N GLU A 76 30.99 -51.05 27.93
CA GLU A 76 29.54 -51.28 27.83
C GLU A 76 28.78 -50.17 28.56
N LYS A 77 29.15 -49.83 29.81
CA LYS A 77 28.57 -48.70 30.54
C LYS A 77 28.71 -47.38 29.78
N GLN A 78 29.90 -47.07 29.25
CA GLN A 78 30.17 -45.84 28.50
C GLN A 78 29.26 -45.71 27.28
N THR A 79 29.16 -46.77 26.45
CA THR A 79 28.30 -46.76 25.25
C THR A 79 26.80 -46.71 25.58
N HIS A 80 26.37 -47.18 26.76
CA HIS A 80 24.98 -46.98 27.21
C HIS A 80 24.75 -45.54 27.67
N GLN A 81 25.70 -44.93 28.38
CA GLN A 81 25.64 -43.52 28.78
C GLN A 81 25.56 -42.58 27.55
N GLU A 82 26.36 -42.86 26.52
CA GLU A 82 26.33 -42.12 25.24
C GLU A 82 24.97 -42.25 24.53
N LYS A 83 24.38 -43.45 24.48
CA LYS A 83 23.03 -43.67 23.92
C LYS A 83 21.93 -42.93 24.69
N PHE A 84 21.99 -42.94 26.03
CA PHE A 84 21.04 -42.17 26.84
C PHE A 84 21.21 -40.66 26.65
N GLN A 85 22.44 -40.18 26.44
CA GLN A 85 22.69 -38.77 26.18
C GLN A 85 22.13 -38.34 24.82
N LEU A 86 22.34 -39.13 23.76
CA LEU A 86 21.74 -38.88 22.43
C LEU A 86 20.21 -38.85 22.50
N LEU A 87 19.58 -39.82 23.17
CA LEU A 87 18.12 -39.85 23.33
C LEU A 87 17.58 -38.63 24.11
N LEU A 88 18.34 -38.12 25.08
CA LEU A 88 17.99 -36.88 25.79
C LEU A 88 18.15 -35.64 24.91
N GLU A 89 19.09 -35.62 23.97
CA GLU A 89 19.27 -34.54 22.99
C GLU A 89 18.16 -34.58 21.92
N GLU A 90 17.77 -35.76 21.44
CA GLU A 90 16.63 -35.97 20.54
C GLU A 90 15.31 -35.48 21.16
N LEU A 91 14.98 -35.93 22.38
CA LEU A 91 13.76 -35.52 23.09
C LEU A 91 13.72 -34.02 23.43
N ARG A 92 14.89 -33.39 23.64
CA ARG A 92 14.99 -31.92 23.77
C ARG A 92 14.70 -31.22 22.45
N GLY A 93 15.21 -31.75 21.33
CA GLY A 93 14.91 -31.26 19.98
C GLY A 93 13.41 -31.30 19.68
N GLU A 94 12.77 -32.45 19.87
CA GLU A 94 11.31 -32.59 19.69
C GLU A 94 10.51 -31.60 20.54
N LEU A 95 10.90 -31.40 21.81
CA LEU A 95 10.24 -30.45 22.71
C LEU A 95 10.35 -29.00 22.22
N VAL A 96 11.51 -28.60 21.69
CA VAL A 96 11.73 -27.27 21.11
C VAL A 96 10.89 -27.09 19.85
N GLU A 97 10.86 -28.07 18.94
CA GLU A 97 10.00 -28.01 17.75
C GLU A 97 8.52 -27.92 18.13
N LYS A 98 8.04 -28.76 19.06
CA LYS A 98 6.64 -28.74 19.51
C LYS A 98 6.27 -27.44 20.23
N THR A 99 7.22 -26.80 20.91
CA THR A 99 7.02 -25.47 21.50
C THR A 99 6.88 -24.41 20.41
N LYS A 100 7.74 -24.43 19.39
CA LYS A 100 7.69 -23.54 18.23
C LYS A 100 6.40 -23.72 17.42
N ASP A 101 5.98 -24.95 17.13
CA ASP A 101 4.69 -25.26 16.47
C ASP A 101 3.51 -24.60 17.21
N LEU A 102 3.54 -24.68 18.56
CA LEU A 102 2.49 -24.17 19.43
C LEU A 102 2.48 -22.64 19.48
N GLU A 103 3.65 -21.99 19.43
CA GLU A 103 3.76 -20.53 19.29
C GLU A 103 3.32 -20.03 17.92
N GLU A 104 3.65 -20.73 16.83
CA GLU A 104 3.17 -20.38 15.50
C GLU A 104 1.65 -20.50 15.41
N MET A 105 1.07 -21.57 15.94
CA MET A 105 -0.39 -21.75 16.03
C MET A 105 -1.06 -20.63 16.86
N LYS A 106 -0.45 -20.18 17.97
CA LYS A 106 -0.94 -19.03 18.75
C LYS A 106 -0.93 -17.71 17.95
N LEU A 107 0.00 -17.53 17.02
CA LEU A 107 0.07 -16.34 16.16
C LEU A 107 -0.97 -16.37 15.03
N GLN A 108 -1.25 -17.56 14.49
CA GLN A 108 -2.24 -17.81 13.44
C GLN A 108 -3.69 -17.75 13.98
N VAL A 109 -3.95 -18.16 15.22
CA VAL A 109 -5.27 -18.04 15.85
C VAL A 109 -5.68 -16.56 15.97
N LEU A 110 -6.93 -16.27 15.61
CA LEU A 110 -7.51 -14.93 15.75
C LEU A 110 -7.65 -14.59 17.25
N THR A 111 -6.83 -13.67 17.74
CA THR A 111 -6.93 -13.21 19.14
C THR A 111 -8.17 -12.33 19.33
N PRO A 112 -8.74 -12.24 20.55
CA PRO A 112 -9.90 -11.38 20.81
C PRO A 112 -9.68 -9.92 20.38
N GLN A 113 -8.49 -9.35 20.61
CA GLN A 113 -8.18 -7.97 20.20
C GLN A 113 -8.12 -7.82 18.67
N LYS A 114 -7.63 -8.84 17.93
CA LYS A 114 -7.69 -8.85 16.46
C LYS A 114 -9.14 -8.94 15.97
N LEU A 115 -9.99 -9.73 16.65
CA LEU A 115 -11.42 -9.85 16.33
C LEU A 115 -12.17 -8.54 16.59
N GLU A 116 -11.95 -7.88 17.74
CA GLU A 116 -12.53 -6.58 18.08
C GLU A 116 -12.08 -5.49 17.09
N LEU A 117 -10.79 -5.47 16.71
CA LEU A 117 -10.29 -4.54 15.70
C LEU A 117 -10.94 -4.79 14.34
N LEU A 118 -11.09 -6.05 13.93
CA LEU A 118 -11.74 -6.41 12.66
C LEU A 118 -13.23 -6.06 12.68
N GLN A 119 -13.92 -6.25 13.81
CA GLN A 119 -15.32 -5.85 13.99
C GLN A 119 -15.48 -4.33 13.91
N ALA A 120 -14.65 -3.58 14.63
CA ALA A 120 -14.64 -2.12 14.58
C ALA A 120 -14.31 -1.59 13.16
N GLN A 121 -13.38 -2.22 12.46
CA GLN A 121 -13.02 -1.86 11.09
C GLN A 121 -14.15 -2.17 10.10
N ILE A 122 -14.75 -3.36 10.14
CA ILE A 122 -15.92 -3.72 9.31
C ILE A 122 -17.10 -2.77 9.62
N GLN A 123 -17.33 -2.44 10.90
CA GLN A 123 -18.39 -1.52 11.30
C GLN A 123 -18.10 -0.09 10.80
N GLN A 124 -16.85 0.37 10.81
CA GLN A 124 -16.45 1.65 10.23
C GLN A 124 -16.60 1.67 8.70
N GLU A 125 -16.15 0.61 8.02
CA GLU A 125 -16.24 0.45 6.55
C GLU A 125 -17.69 0.36 6.06
N LEU A 126 -18.63 -0.10 6.89
CA LEU A 126 -20.07 -0.14 6.56
C LEU A 126 -20.81 1.13 7.00
N GLU A 127 -20.65 1.59 8.24
CA GLU A 127 -21.39 2.75 8.75
C GLU A 127 -20.97 4.08 8.12
N THR A 128 -19.70 4.23 7.73
CA THR A 128 -19.21 5.50 7.17
C THR A 128 -19.85 5.82 5.81
N PRO A 129 -19.78 4.95 4.78
CA PRO A 129 -20.45 5.22 3.51
C PRO A 129 -21.99 5.26 3.63
N MET A 130 -22.59 4.56 4.61
CA MET A 130 -24.02 4.74 4.90
C MET A 130 -24.31 6.14 5.45
N ARG A 131 -23.55 6.63 6.45
CA ARG A 131 -23.69 8.00 6.97
C ARG A 131 -23.48 9.07 5.90
N GLU A 132 -22.48 8.90 5.03
CA GLU A 132 -22.27 9.83 3.93
C GLU A 132 -23.39 9.78 2.90
N ARG A 133 -23.91 8.59 2.56
CA ARG A 133 -25.06 8.46 1.66
C ARG A 133 -26.32 9.12 2.23
N PHE A 134 -26.58 9.00 3.54
CA PHE A 134 -27.69 9.70 4.18
C PHE A 134 -27.49 11.22 4.18
N ARG A 135 -26.29 11.71 4.56
CA ARG A 135 -25.97 13.15 4.51
C ARG A 135 -26.16 13.72 3.10
N ASN A 136 -25.68 13.03 2.07
CA ASN A 136 -25.80 13.48 0.69
C ASN A 136 -27.27 13.50 0.23
N LEU A 137 -28.09 12.52 0.66
CA LEU A 137 -29.55 12.51 0.40
C LEU A 137 -30.28 13.65 1.12
N ASP A 138 -29.94 13.95 2.38
CA ASP A 138 -30.52 15.08 3.12
C ASP A 138 -30.15 16.42 2.45
N GLU A 139 -28.91 16.56 1.97
CA GLU A 139 -28.49 17.71 1.17
C GLU A 139 -29.23 17.83 -0.17
N GLU A 140 -29.47 16.72 -0.88
CA GLU A 140 -30.29 16.69 -2.10
C GLU A 140 -31.73 17.09 -1.83
N VAL A 141 -32.34 16.57 -0.75
CA VAL A 141 -33.69 16.92 -0.32
C VAL A 141 -33.81 18.42 -0.03
N GLU A 142 -32.86 19.02 0.69
CA GLU A 142 -32.91 20.47 0.96
C GLU A 142 -32.55 21.33 -0.27
N LYS A 143 -31.68 20.86 -1.18
CA LYS A 143 -31.48 21.50 -2.50
C LYS A 143 -32.82 21.57 -3.25
N TYR A 144 -33.50 20.44 -3.44
CA TYR A 144 -34.82 20.40 -4.09
C TYR A 144 -35.90 21.20 -3.33
N ARG A 145 -35.84 21.26 -1.98
CA ARG A 145 -36.75 22.07 -1.17
C ARG A 145 -36.55 23.57 -1.40
N THR A 146 -35.30 24.03 -1.51
CA THR A 146 -35.01 25.44 -1.82
C THR A 146 -35.37 25.81 -3.25
N GLU A 147 -35.10 24.93 -4.22
CA GLU A 147 -35.51 25.09 -5.63
C GLU A 147 -37.03 25.13 -5.78
N TYR A 148 -37.76 24.20 -5.15
CA TYR A 148 -39.23 24.20 -5.15
C TYR A 148 -39.80 25.48 -4.52
N ASN A 149 -39.24 25.94 -3.39
CA ASN A 149 -39.67 27.19 -2.78
C ASN A 149 -39.43 28.39 -3.70
N LYS A 150 -38.25 28.48 -4.33
CA LYS A 150 -37.91 29.51 -5.32
C LYS A 150 -38.90 29.49 -6.50
N LEU A 151 -39.08 28.34 -7.14
CA LEU A 151 -39.97 28.17 -8.29
C LEU A 151 -41.43 28.49 -7.93
N ARG A 152 -41.87 28.18 -6.70
CA ARG A 152 -43.20 28.56 -6.18
C ARG A 152 -43.35 30.08 -6.03
N TYR A 153 -42.32 30.79 -5.56
CA TYR A 153 -42.33 32.26 -5.52
C TYR A 153 -42.33 32.85 -6.94
N GLU A 154 -41.49 32.36 -7.84
CA GLU A 154 -41.41 32.80 -9.24
C GLU A 154 -42.75 32.57 -9.97
N HIS A 155 -43.35 31.39 -9.85
CA HIS A 155 -44.69 31.09 -10.37
C HIS A 155 -45.76 32.05 -9.82
N THR A 156 -45.71 32.35 -8.52
CA THR A 156 -46.67 33.28 -7.89
C THR A 156 -46.49 34.70 -8.44
N PHE A 157 -45.25 35.16 -8.60
CA PHE A 157 -44.92 36.47 -9.15
C PHE A 157 -45.32 36.59 -10.64
N LEU A 158 -44.95 35.62 -11.48
CA LEU A 158 -45.35 35.58 -12.89
C LEU A 158 -46.87 35.53 -13.04
N LYS A 159 -47.58 34.83 -12.14
CA LYS A 159 -49.04 34.81 -12.15
C LYS A 159 -49.62 36.20 -11.86
N SER A 160 -49.13 36.91 -10.84
CA SER A 160 -49.60 38.27 -10.54
C SER A 160 -49.25 39.28 -11.65
N GLU A 161 -48.09 39.16 -12.28
CA GLU A 161 -47.71 39.97 -13.45
C GLU A 161 -48.66 39.72 -14.64
N PHE A 162 -48.98 38.45 -14.93
CA PHE A 162 -49.92 38.09 -15.99
C PHE A 162 -51.35 38.56 -15.72
N GLU A 163 -51.82 38.43 -14.47
CA GLU A 163 -53.14 38.94 -14.06
C GLU A 163 -53.18 40.49 -14.15
N HIS A 164 -52.14 41.19 -13.72
CA HIS A 164 -52.02 42.64 -13.85
C HIS A 164 -51.98 43.11 -15.33
N GLN A 165 -51.15 42.50 -16.18
CA GLN A 165 -51.08 42.83 -17.61
C GLN A 165 -52.42 42.59 -18.32
N LYS A 166 -53.13 41.52 -17.95
CA LYS A 166 -54.48 41.24 -18.46
C LYS A 166 -55.48 42.32 -18.05
N GLU A 167 -55.40 42.86 -16.84
CA GLU A 167 -56.22 43.97 -16.36
C GLU A 167 -55.83 45.33 -16.98
N GLU A 168 -54.55 45.56 -17.28
CA GLU A 168 -54.08 46.71 -18.08
C GLU A 168 -54.70 46.65 -19.49
N PHE A 169 -54.52 45.55 -20.23
CA PHE A 169 -55.06 45.39 -21.58
C PHE A 169 -56.60 45.51 -21.61
N ALA A 170 -57.30 44.98 -20.61
CA ALA A 170 -58.75 45.12 -20.50
C ALA A 170 -59.19 46.58 -20.31
N ARG A 171 -58.47 47.36 -19.49
CA ARG A 171 -58.72 48.80 -19.34
C ARG A 171 -58.44 49.58 -20.62
N THR A 172 -57.28 49.39 -21.24
CA THR A 172 -56.94 50.08 -22.51
C THR A 172 -57.96 49.77 -23.61
N LEU A 173 -58.44 48.53 -23.72
CA LEU A 173 -59.40 48.17 -24.76
C LEU A 173 -60.79 48.80 -24.55
N GLU A 174 -61.24 48.95 -23.30
CA GLU A 174 -62.49 49.67 -23.01
C GLU A 174 -62.31 51.19 -23.17
N GLU A 175 -61.14 51.75 -22.83
CA GLU A 175 -60.80 53.17 -23.09
C GLU A 175 -60.80 53.50 -24.59
N GLU A 176 -60.20 52.66 -25.44
CA GLU A 176 -60.23 52.84 -26.90
C GLU A 176 -61.65 52.68 -27.45
N LYS A 177 -62.43 51.71 -26.97
CA LYS A 177 -63.84 51.54 -27.33
C LYS A 177 -64.67 52.79 -27.03
N ILE A 178 -64.52 53.39 -25.85
CA ILE A 178 -65.20 54.63 -25.47
C ILE A 178 -64.80 55.79 -26.39
N LYS A 179 -63.52 55.90 -26.79
CA LYS A 179 -63.06 56.91 -27.77
C LYS A 179 -63.78 56.74 -29.10
N TYR A 180 -63.78 55.55 -29.70
CA TYR A 180 -64.45 55.29 -30.98
C TYR A 180 -65.97 55.48 -30.92
N GLU A 181 -66.63 55.08 -29.82
CA GLU A 181 -68.06 55.34 -29.61
C GLU A 181 -68.35 56.86 -29.60
N SER A 182 -67.49 57.67 -28.98
CA SER A 182 -67.62 59.15 -29.00
C SER A 182 -67.32 59.79 -30.36
N GLU A 183 -66.36 59.25 -31.12
CA GLU A 183 -65.99 59.74 -32.45
C GLU A 183 -67.13 59.49 -33.47
N ILE A 184 -67.70 58.28 -33.44
CA ILE A 184 -68.87 57.91 -34.25
C ILE A 184 -70.03 58.86 -33.99
N ALA A 185 -70.36 59.13 -32.72
CA ALA A 185 -71.44 60.05 -32.35
C ALA A 185 -71.22 61.49 -32.85
N SER A 186 -69.96 61.96 -32.94
CA SER A 186 -69.64 63.25 -33.55
C SER A 186 -69.84 63.23 -35.07
N LEU A 187 -69.34 62.20 -35.75
CA LEU A 187 -69.43 62.07 -37.21
C LEU A 187 -70.88 61.90 -37.70
N GLU A 188 -71.74 61.24 -36.92
CA GLU A 188 -73.18 61.14 -37.22
C GLU A 188 -73.88 62.50 -37.15
N LYS A 189 -73.54 63.33 -36.15
CA LYS A 189 -74.05 64.70 -36.02
C LYS A 189 -73.58 65.62 -37.16
N ASP A 190 -72.29 65.57 -37.52
CA ASP A 190 -71.74 66.40 -38.60
C ASP A 190 -72.35 66.04 -39.97
N LYS A 191 -72.67 64.76 -40.17
CA LYS A 191 -73.42 64.26 -41.33
C LYS A 191 -74.85 64.83 -41.41
N GLU A 192 -75.56 64.97 -40.29
CA GLU A 192 -76.86 65.65 -40.27
C GLU A 192 -76.73 67.15 -40.57
N GLU A 193 -75.73 67.84 -40.02
CA GLU A 193 -75.50 69.26 -40.29
C GLU A 193 -75.15 69.53 -41.76
N LEU A 194 -74.38 68.65 -42.40
CA LEU A 194 -74.09 68.72 -43.84
C LEU A 194 -75.33 68.40 -44.71
N HIS A 195 -76.18 67.45 -44.30
CA HIS A 195 -77.42 67.14 -45.00
C HIS A 195 -78.39 68.34 -45.03
N ASN A 196 -78.49 69.06 -43.90
CA ASN A 196 -79.30 70.28 -43.78
C ASN A 196 -78.78 71.46 -44.64
N GLN A 197 -77.47 71.54 -44.88
CA GLN A 197 -76.86 72.59 -45.71
C GLN A 197 -77.10 72.40 -47.22
N LEU A 198 -77.31 71.16 -47.68
CA LEU A 198 -77.48 70.83 -49.09
C LEU A 198 -78.83 71.32 -49.69
N LEU A 199 -79.79 71.71 -48.85
CA LEU A 199 -81.19 71.88 -49.24
C LEU A 199 -81.61 73.29 -49.75
N LYS A 200 -80.68 74.26 -49.89
CA LYS A 200 -81.04 75.68 -50.14
C LYS A 200 -80.06 76.50 -51.00
N VAL A 201 -80.23 76.54 -52.32
CA VAL A 201 -79.66 77.59 -53.21
C VAL A 201 -80.57 77.85 -54.43
N ASP A 202 -80.87 79.12 -54.75
CA ASP A 202 -81.09 79.63 -56.13
C ASP A 202 -81.12 81.20 -56.19
N PRO A 203 -80.97 81.89 -57.35
CA PRO A 203 -80.01 83.01 -57.42
C PRO A 203 -80.36 84.23 -58.32
N PRO A 204 -80.30 85.49 -57.82
CA PRO A 204 -79.93 86.60 -58.72
C PRO A 204 -79.21 87.79 -58.05
N ARG A 205 -77.87 87.85 -58.04
CA ARG A 205 -77.11 89.05 -57.56
C ARG A 205 -75.83 89.40 -58.34
N LYS A 206 -75.85 89.37 -59.69
CA LYS A 206 -74.68 89.67 -60.54
C LYS A 206 -74.07 91.08 -60.42
N SER A 207 -74.72 92.04 -59.76
CA SER A 207 -74.11 93.33 -59.40
C SER A 207 -73.37 93.28 -58.05
N LYS A 208 -73.93 92.62 -57.03
CA LYS A 208 -73.17 92.36 -55.79
C LYS A 208 -71.98 91.46 -56.04
N GLN A 209 -72.03 90.57 -57.05
CA GLN A 209 -70.87 89.78 -57.50
C GLN A 209 -69.62 90.62 -57.75
N MET A 210 -69.67 91.91 -58.11
CA MET A 210 -68.42 92.68 -58.31
C MET A 210 -67.74 93.05 -56.98
N GLU A 211 -68.48 93.58 -56.00
CA GLU A 211 -67.95 93.78 -54.64
C GLU A 211 -67.61 92.45 -53.96
N GLN A 212 -68.45 91.44 -54.20
CA GLN A 212 -68.30 90.11 -53.64
C GLN A 212 -67.08 89.42 -54.23
N LEU A 213 -66.76 89.55 -55.53
CA LEU A 213 -65.51 89.07 -56.14
C LEU A 213 -64.26 89.76 -55.56
N VAL A 214 -64.37 91.01 -55.08
CA VAL A 214 -63.26 91.69 -54.38
C VAL A 214 -63.10 91.17 -52.95
N ARG A 215 -64.22 90.95 -52.23
CA ARG A 215 -64.19 90.33 -50.88
C ARG A 215 -63.80 88.85 -50.93
N GLU A 216 -64.25 88.14 -51.96
CA GLU A 216 -63.85 86.78 -52.33
C GLU A 216 -62.39 86.77 -52.75
N LYS A 217 -61.85 87.76 -53.47
CA LYS A 217 -60.40 87.84 -53.73
C LYS A 217 -59.62 87.93 -52.42
N VAL A 218 -60.01 88.78 -51.47
CA VAL A 218 -59.34 88.88 -50.16
C VAL A 218 -59.50 87.59 -49.37
N HIS A 219 -60.71 87.02 -49.32
CA HIS A 219 -60.99 85.75 -48.65
C HIS A 219 -60.26 84.57 -49.29
N LEU A 220 -60.12 84.53 -50.62
CA LEU A 220 -59.35 83.54 -51.37
C LEU A 220 -57.84 83.73 -51.20
N SER A 221 -57.34 84.97 -51.08
CA SER A 221 -55.94 85.21 -50.70
C SER A 221 -55.65 84.79 -49.26
N GLN A 222 -56.60 84.97 -48.34
CA GLN A 222 -56.47 84.50 -46.96
C GLN A 222 -56.65 82.98 -46.85
N LYS A 223 -57.51 82.38 -47.67
CA LYS A 223 -57.64 80.92 -47.85
C LYS A 223 -56.41 80.32 -48.54
N LEU A 224 -55.78 81.03 -49.48
CA LEU A 224 -54.49 80.64 -50.05
C LEU A 224 -53.42 80.60 -48.97
N LYS A 225 -53.32 81.63 -48.11
CA LYS A 225 -52.40 81.60 -46.96
C LYS A 225 -52.71 80.48 -45.97
N GLY A 226 -53.99 80.16 -45.77
CA GLY A 226 -54.41 78.98 -45.00
C GLY A 226 -53.93 77.67 -45.63
N LEU A 227 -54.16 77.49 -46.94
CA LEU A 227 -53.72 76.32 -47.71
C LEU A 227 -52.19 76.25 -47.84
N GLU A 228 -51.48 77.38 -47.85
CA GLU A 228 -50.01 77.44 -47.83
C GLU A 228 -49.45 77.03 -46.47
N ALA A 229 -50.13 77.39 -45.36
CA ALA A 229 -49.82 76.90 -44.02
C ALA A 229 -50.13 75.41 -43.88
N GLU A 230 -51.32 74.96 -44.31
CA GLU A 230 -51.72 73.54 -44.35
C GLU A 230 -50.74 72.71 -45.18
N VAL A 231 -50.29 73.20 -46.34
CA VAL A 231 -49.25 72.55 -47.15
C VAL A 231 -47.87 72.58 -46.50
N ALA A 232 -47.56 73.55 -45.63
CA ALA A 232 -46.33 73.54 -44.84
C ALA A 232 -46.41 72.55 -43.66
N GLU A 233 -47.56 72.48 -42.98
CA GLU A 233 -47.85 71.53 -41.90
C GLU A 233 -47.85 70.09 -42.43
N LEU A 234 -48.58 69.79 -43.51
CA LEU A 234 -48.57 68.48 -44.18
C LEU A 234 -47.17 68.08 -44.70
N ARG A 235 -46.30 69.05 -45.04
CA ARG A 235 -44.89 68.77 -45.37
C ARG A 235 -44.08 68.41 -44.12
N ALA A 236 -44.27 69.14 -43.02
CA ALA A 236 -43.62 68.85 -41.74
C ALA A 236 -44.08 67.50 -41.15
N GLU A 237 -45.37 67.17 -41.24
CA GLU A 237 -45.92 65.86 -40.87
C GLU A 237 -45.39 64.74 -41.77
N LYS A 238 -45.25 64.98 -43.07
CA LYS A 238 -44.62 64.02 -44.00
C LYS A 238 -43.14 63.80 -43.69
N GLU A 239 -42.39 64.84 -43.33
CA GLU A 239 -40.99 64.72 -42.94
C GLU A 239 -40.84 64.02 -41.57
N ASN A 240 -41.70 64.34 -40.61
CA ASN A 240 -41.78 63.69 -39.29
C ASN A 240 -42.13 62.20 -39.40
N SER A 241 -43.19 61.86 -40.14
CA SER A 241 -43.58 60.45 -40.38
C SER A 241 -42.51 59.70 -41.17
N GLY A 242 -41.86 60.32 -42.15
CA GLY A 242 -40.68 59.77 -42.83
C GLY A 242 -39.53 59.46 -41.86
N ALA A 243 -39.21 60.40 -40.95
CA ALA A 243 -38.19 60.21 -39.92
C ALA A 243 -38.57 59.13 -38.89
N GLN A 244 -39.86 58.99 -38.56
CA GLN A 244 -40.37 57.92 -37.70
C GLN A 244 -40.25 56.54 -38.37
N VAL A 245 -40.60 56.43 -39.65
CA VAL A 245 -40.43 55.19 -40.44
C VAL A 245 -38.95 54.82 -40.56
N GLU A 246 -38.06 55.78 -40.88
CA GLU A 246 -36.62 55.54 -40.87
C GLU A 246 -36.10 55.08 -39.50
N ASN A 247 -36.57 55.69 -38.40
CA ASN A 247 -36.15 55.32 -37.05
C ASN A 247 -36.64 53.90 -36.69
N ALA A 248 -37.90 53.57 -36.98
CA ALA A 248 -38.44 52.22 -36.79
C ALA A 248 -37.67 51.18 -37.62
N GLN A 249 -37.36 51.47 -38.88
CA GLN A 249 -36.57 50.59 -39.74
C GLN A 249 -35.14 50.40 -39.20
N ARG A 250 -34.48 51.47 -38.70
CA ARG A 250 -33.15 51.37 -38.06
C ARG A 250 -33.18 50.54 -36.78
N ILE A 251 -34.26 50.61 -36.00
CA ILE A 251 -34.46 49.78 -34.79
C ILE A 251 -34.65 48.31 -35.20
N GLN A 252 -35.52 48.01 -36.17
CA GLN A 252 -35.73 46.65 -36.68
C GLN A 252 -34.44 46.04 -37.25
N VAL A 253 -33.67 46.79 -38.06
CA VAL A 253 -32.38 46.32 -38.60
C VAL A 253 -31.37 46.04 -37.48
N ARG A 254 -31.36 46.84 -36.40
CA ARG A 254 -30.52 46.54 -35.22
C ARG A 254 -30.98 45.27 -34.51
N GLN A 255 -32.28 45.13 -34.22
CA GLN A 255 -32.84 43.96 -33.56
C GLN A 255 -32.60 42.67 -34.36
N LEU A 256 -32.71 42.73 -35.70
CA LEU A 256 -32.37 41.61 -36.58
C LEU A 256 -30.87 41.25 -36.52
N ALA A 257 -29.98 42.24 -36.45
CA ALA A 257 -28.54 42.00 -36.29
C ALA A 257 -28.18 41.43 -34.90
N GLU A 258 -28.87 41.90 -33.85
CA GLU A 258 -28.73 41.38 -32.48
C GLU A 258 -29.23 39.92 -32.38
N MET A 259 -30.40 39.61 -32.94
CA MET A 259 -30.92 38.24 -33.05
C MET A 259 -30.01 37.34 -33.90
N GLN A 260 -29.44 37.84 -34.99
CA GLN A 260 -28.52 37.07 -35.82
C GLN A 260 -27.18 36.82 -35.12
N ALA A 261 -26.77 37.69 -34.19
CA ALA A 261 -25.61 37.47 -33.33
C ALA A 261 -25.90 36.43 -32.23
N THR A 262 -27.06 36.47 -31.57
CA THR A 262 -27.42 35.47 -30.54
C THR A 262 -27.61 34.09 -31.13
N VAL A 263 -28.22 33.95 -32.32
CA VAL A 263 -28.31 32.68 -33.04
C VAL A 263 -26.92 32.08 -33.29
N ARG A 264 -25.94 32.87 -33.75
CA ARG A 264 -24.57 32.39 -33.97
C ARG A 264 -23.86 31.97 -32.67
N SER A 265 -24.13 32.64 -31.55
CA SER A 265 -23.62 32.22 -30.23
C SER A 265 -24.19 30.86 -29.84
N LEU A 266 -25.51 30.71 -29.92
CA LEU A 266 -26.21 29.47 -29.59
C LEU A 266 -25.82 28.31 -30.53
N GLU A 267 -25.51 28.58 -31.79
CA GLU A 267 -24.96 27.60 -32.73
C GLU A 267 -23.54 27.15 -32.32
N ALA A 268 -22.67 28.08 -31.92
CA ALA A 268 -21.33 27.76 -31.43
C ALA A 268 -21.36 26.98 -30.10
N GLU A 269 -22.21 27.41 -29.16
CA GLU A 269 -22.46 26.73 -27.89
C GLU A 269 -23.00 25.30 -28.10
N LYS A 270 -23.96 25.12 -29.03
CA LYS A 270 -24.49 23.81 -29.43
C LYS A 270 -23.40 22.89 -29.98
N GLN A 271 -22.50 23.39 -30.83
CA GLN A 271 -21.40 22.58 -31.36
C GLN A 271 -20.37 22.24 -30.27
N SER A 272 -20.08 23.17 -29.36
CA SER A 272 -19.22 22.94 -28.20
C SER A 272 -19.79 21.85 -27.27
N ALA A 273 -21.08 21.94 -26.93
CA ALA A 273 -21.78 20.95 -26.12
C ALA A 273 -21.83 19.57 -26.80
N LYS A 274 -22.04 19.53 -28.13
CA LYS A 274 -21.98 18.28 -28.91
C LYS A 274 -20.59 17.63 -28.86
N LEU A 275 -19.52 18.41 -29.01
CA LEU A 275 -18.15 17.92 -28.90
C LEU A 275 -17.77 17.49 -27.48
N GLN A 276 -18.40 18.04 -26.43
CA GLN A 276 -18.26 17.55 -25.06
C GLN A 276 -19.01 16.22 -24.86
N ALA A 277 -20.24 16.10 -25.36
CA ALA A 277 -21.00 14.85 -25.31
C ALA A 277 -20.25 13.70 -26.02
N GLU A 278 -19.75 13.93 -27.24
CA GLU A 278 -18.96 12.94 -28.00
C GLU A 278 -17.64 12.52 -27.32
N ARG A 279 -17.10 13.33 -26.40
CA ARG A 279 -15.94 12.95 -25.57
C ARG A 279 -16.38 12.09 -24.40
N LEU A 280 -17.40 12.51 -23.66
CA LEU A 280 -17.94 11.78 -22.52
C LEU A 280 -18.50 10.41 -22.93
N GLU A 281 -19.10 10.28 -24.12
CA GLU A 281 -19.53 8.99 -24.68
C GLU A 281 -18.35 8.05 -24.95
N LYS A 282 -17.23 8.56 -25.48
CA LYS A 282 -16.00 7.77 -25.72
C LYS A 282 -15.31 7.37 -24.42
N GLU A 283 -15.25 8.28 -23.45
CA GLU A 283 -14.73 8.00 -22.10
C GLU A 283 -15.57 6.92 -21.42
N LEU A 284 -16.90 7.05 -21.44
CA LEU A 284 -17.85 6.04 -20.92
C LEU A 284 -17.71 4.69 -21.64
N GLN A 285 -17.60 4.67 -22.97
CA GLN A 285 -17.36 3.44 -23.73
C GLN A 285 -16.04 2.78 -23.30
N SER A 286 -14.94 3.53 -23.24
CA SER A 286 -13.64 2.98 -22.84
C SER A 286 -13.64 2.44 -21.41
N SER A 287 -14.38 3.09 -20.50
CA SER A 287 -14.60 2.63 -19.13
C SER A 287 -15.41 1.34 -19.08
N SER A 288 -16.48 1.23 -19.88
CA SER A 288 -17.30 0.01 -20.03
C SER A 288 -16.49 -1.17 -20.58
N GLU A 289 -15.64 -0.93 -21.57
CA GLU A 289 -14.73 -1.94 -22.14
C GLU A 289 -13.68 -2.40 -21.12
N GLN A 290 -13.05 -1.47 -20.39
CA GLN A 290 -12.12 -1.79 -19.29
C GLN A 290 -12.80 -2.60 -18.19
N ASN A 291 -14.00 -2.20 -17.77
CA ASN A 291 -14.78 -2.91 -16.74
C ASN A 291 -15.15 -4.32 -17.20
N THR A 292 -15.54 -4.50 -18.47
CA THR A 292 -15.78 -5.82 -19.08
C THR A 292 -14.54 -6.72 -19.06
N VAL A 293 -13.35 -6.15 -19.29
CA VAL A 293 -12.07 -6.88 -19.16
C VAL A 293 -11.75 -7.22 -17.70
N LEU A 294 -12.03 -6.34 -16.75
CA LEU A 294 -11.84 -6.60 -15.31
C LEU A 294 -12.78 -7.69 -14.80
N ILE A 295 -14.07 -7.63 -15.12
CA ILE A 295 -15.06 -8.68 -14.85
C ILE A 295 -14.62 -10.02 -15.46
N SER A 296 -14.09 -10.00 -16.69
CA SER A 296 -13.56 -11.19 -17.36
C SER A 296 -12.30 -11.78 -16.70
N LYS A 297 -11.51 -10.96 -15.99
CA LYS A 297 -10.38 -11.41 -15.15
C LYS A 297 -10.87 -11.95 -13.81
N LEU A 298 -11.81 -11.25 -13.16
CA LEU A 298 -12.43 -11.67 -11.89
C LEU A 298 -13.05 -13.06 -12.02
N HIS A 299 -13.92 -13.26 -13.01
CA HIS A 299 -14.55 -14.57 -13.26
C HIS A 299 -13.54 -15.69 -13.57
N LYS A 300 -12.31 -15.40 -14.00
CA LYS A 300 -11.24 -16.41 -14.17
C LYS A 300 -10.59 -16.75 -12.83
N ALA A 301 -10.19 -15.72 -12.07
CA ALA A 301 -9.63 -15.90 -10.72
C ALA A 301 -10.60 -16.63 -9.79
N GLU A 302 -11.90 -16.35 -9.85
CA GLU A 302 -12.93 -17.08 -9.11
C GLU A 302 -12.99 -18.57 -9.50
N ARG A 303 -12.85 -18.89 -10.79
CA ARG A 303 -12.79 -20.29 -11.26
C ARG A 303 -11.54 -21.00 -10.76
N GLU A 304 -10.39 -20.32 -10.78
CA GLU A 304 -9.12 -20.82 -10.24
C GLU A 304 -9.18 -21.03 -8.72
N ILE A 305 -9.78 -20.10 -7.96
CA ILE A 305 -10.04 -20.26 -6.52
C ILE A 305 -10.96 -21.45 -6.26
N ASN A 306 -12.01 -21.66 -7.06
CA ASN A 306 -12.92 -22.79 -6.91
C ASN A 306 -12.27 -24.15 -7.24
N THR A 307 -11.41 -24.24 -8.27
CA THR A 307 -10.66 -25.48 -8.55
C THR A 307 -9.61 -25.77 -7.49
N LEU A 308 -8.85 -24.77 -7.03
CA LEU A 308 -7.89 -24.92 -5.92
C LEU A 308 -8.58 -25.32 -4.62
N THR A 309 -9.72 -24.68 -4.28
CA THR A 309 -10.54 -25.03 -3.11
C THR A 309 -11.04 -26.46 -3.18
N SER A 310 -11.40 -26.95 -4.37
CA SER A 310 -11.82 -28.34 -4.58
C SER A 310 -10.63 -29.30 -4.40
N LYS A 311 -9.46 -28.97 -4.95
CA LYS A 311 -8.23 -29.76 -4.79
C LYS A 311 -7.77 -29.84 -3.33
N VAL A 312 -7.88 -28.76 -2.56
CA VAL A 312 -7.60 -28.74 -1.12
C VAL A 312 -8.58 -29.63 -0.34
N LYS A 313 -9.86 -29.67 -0.72
CA LYS A 313 -10.85 -30.58 -0.11
C LYS A 313 -10.54 -32.04 -0.43
N GLU A 314 -10.17 -32.35 -1.67
CA GLU A 314 -9.74 -33.69 -2.10
C GLU A 314 -8.51 -34.17 -1.32
N LEU A 315 -7.44 -33.37 -1.28
CA LEU A 315 -6.22 -33.70 -0.54
C LEU A 315 -6.50 -33.87 0.96
N LYS A 316 -7.27 -32.96 1.57
CA LYS A 316 -7.70 -33.09 2.97
C LYS A 316 -8.53 -34.37 3.23
N HIS A 317 -9.21 -34.90 2.24
CA HIS A 317 -9.88 -36.20 2.34
C HIS A 317 -8.90 -37.37 2.20
N SER A 318 -7.99 -37.33 1.21
CA SER A 318 -6.95 -38.36 0.99
C SER A 318 -6.07 -38.54 2.23
N ASN A 319 -5.45 -37.45 2.71
CA ASN A 319 -4.62 -37.47 3.91
C ASN A 319 -5.39 -37.96 5.15
N LYS A 320 -6.71 -37.73 5.23
CA LYS A 320 -7.53 -38.27 6.32
C LYS A 320 -7.69 -39.80 6.23
N LEU A 321 -7.85 -40.34 5.02
CA LEU A 321 -7.92 -41.79 4.78
C LEU A 321 -6.56 -42.45 5.08
N GLU A 322 -5.48 -41.90 4.53
CA GLU A 322 -4.10 -42.34 4.78
C GLU A 322 -3.78 -42.36 6.29
N ILE A 323 -4.15 -41.31 7.04
CA ILE A 323 -3.99 -41.26 8.50
C ILE A 323 -4.85 -42.31 9.22
N THR A 324 -6.03 -42.70 8.70
CA THR A 324 -6.80 -43.81 9.28
C THR A 324 -6.19 -45.17 8.95
N ASP A 325 -5.66 -45.36 7.74
CA ASP A 325 -5.06 -46.63 7.32
C ASP A 325 -3.74 -46.90 8.07
N ILE A 326 -2.86 -45.90 8.18
CA ILE A 326 -1.63 -45.98 8.99
C ILE A 326 -1.96 -46.28 10.47
N LYS A 327 -3.05 -45.72 11.02
CA LYS A 327 -3.51 -46.03 12.39
C LYS A 327 -4.03 -47.47 12.54
N LEU A 328 -4.71 -48.00 11.52
CA LEU A 328 -5.17 -49.39 11.50
C LEU A 328 -3.99 -50.36 11.37
N GLU A 329 -2.98 -50.04 10.56
CA GLU A 329 -1.76 -50.83 10.42
C GLU A 329 -0.91 -50.82 11.70
N ALA A 330 -0.70 -49.65 12.31
CA ALA A 330 -0.02 -49.53 13.60
C ALA A 330 -0.75 -50.32 14.71
N ALA A 331 -2.09 -50.34 14.70
CA ALA A 331 -2.88 -51.13 15.63
C ALA A 331 -2.75 -52.65 15.37
N ARG A 332 -2.72 -53.09 14.10
CA ARG A 332 -2.47 -54.49 13.72
C ARG A 332 -1.09 -54.94 14.20
N ALA A 333 -0.04 -54.21 13.80
CA ALA A 333 1.35 -54.50 14.16
C ALA A 333 1.56 -54.52 15.69
N LYS A 334 0.96 -53.56 16.44
CA LYS A 334 0.96 -53.61 17.90
C LYS A 334 0.32 -54.90 18.44
N SER A 335 -0.84 -55.30 17.90
CA SER A 335 -1.50 -56.53 18.34
C SER A 335 -0.69 -57.80 18.02
N GLU A 336 0.09 -57.79 16.95
CA GLU A 336 0.99 -58.88 16.56
C GLU A 336 2.20 -58.97 17.49
N LEU A 337 2.84 -57.84 17.80
CA LEU A 337 3.90 -57.76 18.82
C LEU A 337 3.40 -58.18 20.21
N GLU A 338 2.17 -57.84 20.59
CA GLU A 338 1.57 -58.31 21.85
C GLU A 338 1.30 -59.82 21.86
N ARG A 339 0.95 -60.43 20.71
CA ARG A 339 0.82 -61.90 20.59
C ARG A 339 2.17 -62.60 20.68
N GLU A 340 3.17 -62.15 19.95
CA GLU A 340 4.51 -62.75 20.00
C GLU A 340 5.17 -62.57 21.38
N ARG A 341 5.00 -61.42 22.05
CA ARG A 341 5.40 -61.24 23.45
C ARG A 341 4.72 -62.27 24.36
N ASN A 342 3.41 -62.46 24.24
CA ASN A 342 2.67 -63.42 25.08
C ASN A 342 3.13 -64.87 24.82
N LYS A 343 3.44 -65.21 23.57
CA LYS A 343 3.99 -66.51 23.17
C LYS A 343 5.38 -66.72 23.77
N ILE A 344 6.31 -65.77 23.61
CA ILE A 344 7.66 -65.80 24.22
C ILE A 344 7.57 -65.92 25.74
N GLN A 345 6.60 -65.24 26.39
CA GLN A 345 6.36 -65.41 27.82
C GLN A 345 5.93 -66.84 28.16
N SER A 346 4.98 -67.43 27.41
CA SER A 346 4.57 -68.82 27.66
C SER A 346 5.67 -69.86 27.39
N GLU A 347 6.57 -69.60 26.43
CA GLU A 347 7.76 -70.41 26.19
C GLU A 347 8.77 -70.28 27.35
N LEU A 348 8.95 -69.06 27.88
CA LEU A 348 9.79 -68.79 29.06
C LEU A 348 9.23 -69.43 30.34
N ASP A 349 7.92 -69.34 30.57
CA ASP A 349 7.25 -69.94 31.74
C ASP A 349 7.36 -71.48 31.70
N GLY A 350 7.21 -72.09 30.52
CA GLY A 350 7.45 -73.51 30.30
C GLY A 350 8.90 -73.92 30.61
N LEU A 351 9.88 -73.18 30.08
CA LEU A 351 11.30 -73.42 30.35
C LEU A 351 11.67 -73.21 31.83
N GLN A 352 10.99 -72.33 32.56
CA GLN A 352 11.15 -72.19 34.01
C GLN A 352 10.62 -73.42 34.75
N SER A 353 9.43 -73.92 34.37
CA SER A 353 8.87 -75.15 34.95
C SER A 353 9.77 -76.37 34.71
N ASP A 354 10.27 -76.55 33.48
CA ASP A 354 11.24 -77.61 33.17
C ASP A 354 12.53 -77.47 34.00
N ASN A 355 13.00 -76.24 34.23
CA ASN A 355 14.18 -75.97 35.05
C ASN A 355 13.96 -76.32 36.54
N GLU A 356 12.77 -76.08 37.07
CA GLU A 356 12.37 -76.47 38.44
C GLU A 356 12.22 -77.99 38.58
N ILE A 357 11.61 -78.64 37.60
CA ILE A 357 11.54 -80.11 37.53
C ILE A 357 12.95 -80.71 37.52
N LEU A 358 13.86 -80.21 36.67
CA LEU A 358 15.24 -80.67 36.60
C LEU A 358 16.03 -80.40 37.89
N LYS A 359 15.82 -79.25 38.56
CA LYS A 359 16.39 -78.99 39.90
C LYS A 359 15.91 -80.02 40.93
N SER A 360 14.60 -80.25 41.02
CA SER A 360 14.03 -81.22 41.97
C SER A 360 14.52 -82.66 41.72
N ALA A 361 14.69 -83.05 40.45
CA ALA A 361 15.28 -84.33 40.08
C ALA A 361 16.76 -84.42 40.49
N VAL A 362 17.55 -83.37 40.28
CA VAL A 362 18.96 -83.31 40.75
C VAL A 362 19.05 -83.37 42.27
N GLU A 363 18.15 -82.74 43.01
CA GLU A 363 18.09 -82.80 44.47
C GLU A 363 17.67 -84.19 44.98
N HIS A 364 16.68 -84.82 44.34
CA HIS A 364 16.29 -86.21 44.63
C HIS A 364 17.44 -87.19 44.36
N HIS A 365 18.16 -87.04 43.25
CA HIS A 365 19.33 -87.86 42.94
C HIS A 365 20.49 -87.65 43.93
N LYS A 366 20.72 -86.42 44.40
CA LYS A 366 21.68 -86.15 45.50
C LYS A 366 21.27 -86.86 46.79
N ALA A 367 19.99 -86.83 47.15
CA ALA A 367 19.48 -87.52 48.34
C ALA A 367 19.65 -89.05 48.24
N LEU A 368 19.34 -89.64 47.08
CA LEU A 368 19.55 -91.06 46.81
C LEU A 368 21.04 -91.46 46.87
N LEU A 369 21.95 -90.63 46.36
CA LEU A 369 23.39 -90.87 46.48
C LEU A 369 23.84 -90.87 47.95
N VAL A 370 23.43 -89.88 48.75
CA VAL A 370 23.72 -89.82 50.19
C VAL A 370 23.11 -91.01 50.94
N GLU A 371 21.95 -91.53 50.53
CA GLU A 371 21.38 -92.75 51.10
C GLU A 371 22.17 -94.00 50.70
N LYS A 372 22.67 -94.09 49.45
CA LYS A 372 23.53 -95.18 49.01
C LYS A 372 24.90 -95.17 49.69
N ASP A 373 25.49 -93.99 49.92
CA ASP A 373 26.70 -93.86 50.73
C ASP A 373 26.46 -94.35 52.16
N ARG A 374 25.33 -93.99 52.78
CA ARG A 374 24.92 -94.52 54.09
C ARG A 374 24.72 -96.04 54.07
N GLU A 375 24.13 -96.59 53.01
CA GLU A 375 23.97 -98.04 52.85
C GLU A 375 25.31 -98.76 52.71
N LEU A 376 26.25 -98.20 51.93
CA LEU A 376 27.62 -98.70 51.79
C LEU A 376 28.39 -98.62 53.11
N ILE A 377 28.27 -97.53 53.86
CA ILE A 377 28.85 -97.40 55.22
C ILE A 377 28.30 -98.48 56.14
N ARG A 378 26.98 -98.71 56.17
CA ARG A 378 26.37 -99.80 56.97
C ARG A 378 26.88 -101.18 56.55
N LYS A 379 27.06 -101.44 55.24
CA LYS A 379 27.62 -102.72 54.75
C LYS A 379 29.09 -102.89 55.15
N VAL A 380 29.90 -101.83 55.09
CA VAL A 380 31.29 -101.83 55.55
C VAL A 380 31.38 -102.00 57.07
N GLN A 381 30.43 -101.47 57.84
CA GLN A 381 30.29 -101.72 59.27
C GLN A 381 29.91 -103.19 59.54
N ALA A 382 28.89 -103.73 58.88
CA ALA A 382 28.49 -105.12 59.02
C ALA A 382 29.62 -106.11 58.66
N VAL A 383 30.37 -105.86 57.59
CA VAL A 383 31.55 -106.69 57.23
C VAL A 383 32.68 -106.57 58.25
N LYS A 384 32.86 -105.41 58.89
CA LYS A 384 33.77 -105.27 60.03
C LYS A 384 33.25 -106.02 61.26
N GLU A 385 31.95 -105.98 61.53
CA GLU A 385 31.30 -106.69 62.65
C GLU A 385 31.35 -108.21 62.45
N GLU A 386 31.12 -108.73 61.24
CA GLU A 386 31.44 -110.12 60.88
C GLU A 386 32.92 -110.45 61.06
N GLY A 387 33.82 -109.51 60.71
CA GLY A 387 35.26 -109.62 60.94
C GLY A 387 35.59 -109.73 62.43
N TYR A 388 34.96 -108.92 63.28
CA TYR A 388 35.07 -108.99 64.73
C TYR A 388 34.41 -110.25 65.29
N GLN A 389 33.30 -110.75 64.74
CA GLN A 389 32.70 -112.02 65.14
C GLN A 389 33.59 -113.21 64.78
N LYS A 390 34.22 -113.20 63.59
CA LYS A 390 35.25 -114.19 63.22
C LYS A 390 36.48 -114.07 64.12
N LEU A 391 36.88 -112.85 64.50
CA LEU A 391 37.92 -112.62 65.50
C LEU A 391 37.52 -113.16 66.88
N VAL A 392 36.25 -113.04 67.29
CA VAL A 392 35.71 -113.60 68.55
C VAL A 392 35.65 -115.13 68.49
N VAL A 393 35.24 -115.75 67.37
CA VAL A 393 35.32 -117.22 67.23
C VAL A 393 36.78 -117.70 67.30
N LEU A 394 37.72 -116.99 66.65
CA LEU A 394 39.15 -117.25 66.81
C LEU A 394 39.65 -116.96 68.24
N GLN A 395 39.02 -116.02 68.96
CA GLN A 395 39.29 -115.72 70.37
C GLN A 395 38.72 -116.84 71.27
N ASP A 396 37.61 -117.48 70.91
CA ASP A 396 36.97 -118.58 71.64
C ASP A 396 37.71 -119.91 71.38
N GLU A 397 38.14 -120.18 70.14
CA GLU A 397 39.10 -121.25 69.81
C GLU A 397 40.43 -121.02 70.56
N LYS A 398 40.91 -119.77 70.62
CA LYS A 398 42.05 -119.37 71.44
C LYS A 398 41.76 -119.55 72.94
N ILE A 399 40.54 -119.33 73.43
CA ILE A 399 40.15 -119.61 74.82
C ILE A 399 40.08 -121.12 75.08
N GLU A 400 39.71 -121.95 74.11
CA GLU A 400 39.80 -123.41 74.23
C GLU A 400 41.27 -123.89 74.28
N LEU A 401 42.15 -123.26 73.51
CA LEU A 401 43.60 -123.42 73.63
C LEU A 401 44.17 -122.84 74.93
N GLU A 402 43.64 -121.72 75.43
CA GLU A 402 44.03 -121.08 76.69
C GLU A 402 43.45 -121.79 77.92
N ASN A 403 42.38 -122.58 77.79
CA ASN A 403 41.95 -123.51 78.84
C ASN A 403 42.92 -124.70 78.93
N ARG A 404 43.40 -125.20 77.79
CA ARG A 404 44.58 -126.09 77.70
C ARG A 404 45.88 -125.45 78.23
N LEU A 405 45.93 -124.12 78.28
CA LEU A 405 47.02 -123.33 78.85
C LEU A 405 46.75 -122.95 80.32
N ALA A 406 45.51 -122.97 80.81
CA ALA A 406 45.15 -122.68 82.21
C ALA A 406 45.59 -123.82 83.14
N ASP A 407 45.58 -125.06 82.64
CA ASP A 407 46.28 -126.20 83.26
C ASP A 407 47.79 -125.94 83.45
N LEU A 408 48.38 -125.05 82.65
CA LEU A 408 49.77 -124.59 82.76
C LEU A 408 49.89 -123.25 83.55
N GLU A 409 48.95 -122.31 83.41
CA GLU A 409 48.96 -121.01 84.10
C GLU A 409 48.58 -121.11 85.59
N LYS A 410 48.12 -122.27 86.06
CA LYS A 410 48.18 -122.63 87.48
C LYS A 410 49.60 -122.49 88.07
N MET A 411 50.65 -122.61 87.24
CA MET A 411 52.06 -122.36 87.58
C MET A 411 52.49 -120.88 87.45
N LYS A 412 51.57 -119.99 87.05
CA LYS A 412 51.85 -118.56 86.71
C LYS A 412 51.20 -117.58 87.68
N VAL A 413 50.21 -118.01 88.48
CA VAL A 413 49.53 -117.17 89.50
C VAL A 413 50.52 -116.50 90.47
N GLU A 414 51.67 -117.12 90.72
CA GLU A 414 52.76 -116.58 91.54
C GLU A 414 53.39 -115.29 90.96
N HIS A 415 53.27 -115.04 89.65
CA HIS A 415 53.88 -113.90 88.96
C HIS A 415 53.06 -112.61 89.04
N ASP A 416 51.73 -112.70 89.14
CA ASP A 416 50.85 -111.54 88.89
C ASP A 416 50.60 -110.62 90.09
N VAL A 417 51.11 -110.96 91.27
CA VAL A 417 51.26 -110.03 92.41
C VAL A 417 52.08 -108.78 92.01
N TRP A 418 53.01 -108.95 91.06
CA TRP A 418 53.89 -107.88 90.56
C TRP A 418 53.16 -106.78 89.78
N ARG A 419 52.10 -107.11 89.02
CA ARG A 419 51.39 -106.16 88.14
C ARG A 419 50.48 -105.16 88.87
N GLN A 420 50.18 -105.36 90.15
CA GLN A 420 49.33 -104.45 90.91
C GLN A 420 49.99 -103.09 91.23
N SER A 421 51.31 -102.96 91.02
CA SER A 421 52.09 -101.75 91.34
C SER A 421 52.04 -100.63 90.29
N GLU A 422 51.66 -100.90 89.03
CA GLU A 422 51.65 -99.88 87.97
C GLU A 422 50.38 -99.02 87.94
N LYS A 423 49.29 -99.49 88.55
CA LYS A 423 47.95 -98.92 88.40
C LYS A 423 47.83 -97.48 88.92
N ASP A 424 48.54 -97.19 90.02
CA ASP A 424 48.33 -95.98 90.81
C ASP A 424 48.92 -94.71 90.15
N GLN A 425 49.75 -94.85 89.09
CA GLN A 425 50.32 -93.71 88.35
C GLN A 425 49.36 -93.02 87.36
N CYS A 426 48.19 -93.60 87.08
CA CYS A 426 47.30 -93.07 86.04
C CYS A 426 46.38 -91.94 86.52
N GLU A 427 46.02 -91.89 87.80
CA GLU A 427 44.95 -91.00 88.31
C GLU A 427 45.36 -89.52 88.39
N GLU A 428 46.66 -89.22 88.46
CA GLU A 428 47.15 -87.84 88.62
C GLU A 428 47.07 -87.02 87.32
N LYS A 429 47.14 -87.69 86.16
CA LYS A 429 47.09 -87.04 84.83
C LYS A 429 45.72 -86.43 84.51
N LEU A 430 44.64 -86.94 85.10
CA LEU A 430 43.27 -86.49 84.84
C LEU A 430 43.01 -85.06 85.36
N ARG A 431 43.58 -84.70 86.52
CA ARG A 431 43.37 -83.39 87.17
C ARG A 431 43.98 -82.21 86.38
N ALA A 432 45.02 -82.45 85.59
CA ALA A 432 45.65 -81.39 84.78
C ALA A 432 44.76 -80.92 83.62
N SER A 433 43.97 -81.81 83.03
CA SER A 433 43.22 -81.50 81.80
C SER A 433 42.01 -80.57 82.03
N GLN A 434 41.44 -80.55 83.24
CA GLN A 434 40.22 -79.78 83.54
C GLN A 434 40.51 -78.27 83.68
N MET A 435 41.68 -77.89 84.19
CA MET A 435 42.10 -76.47 84.31
C MET A 435 42.27 -75.77 82.95
N ALA A 436 42.62 -76.52 81.90
CA ALA A 436 42.82 -75.96 80.56
C ALA A 436 41.49 -75.55 79.88
N GLU A 437 40.38 -76.25 80.17
CA GLU A 437 39.09 -75.98 79.55
C GLU A 437 38.50 -74.63 80.00
N GLU A 438 38.64 -74.28 81.29
CA GLU A 438 38.09 -73.03 81.82
C GLU A 438 38.74 -71.78 81.22
N LEU A 439 40.04 -71.83 80.90
CA LEU A 439 40.76 -70.71 80.29
C LEU A 439 40.24 -70.44 78.87
N ALA A 440 40.11 -71.49 78.05
CA ALA A 440 39.58 -71.39 76.70
C ALA A 440 38.15 -70.82 76.65
N ARG A 441 37.30 -71.16 77.64
CA ARG A 441 35.93 -70.58 77.75
C ARG A 441 35.95 -69.06 78.01
N ARG A 442 36.87 -68.57 78.84
CA ARG A 442 37.00 -67.12 79.16
C ARG A 442 37.48 -66.31 77.95
N GLU A 443 38.42 -66.86 77.18
CA GLU A 443 38.92 -66.22 75.95
C GLU A 443 37.85 -66.15 74.85
N LEU A 444 37.10 -67.23 74.64
CA LEU A 444 35.99 -67.28 73.67
C LEU A 444 34.94 -66.19 73.93
N GLN A 445 34.63 -65.91 75.19
CA GLN A 445 33.67 -64.88 75.59
C GLN A 445 34.21 -63.45 75.34
N SER A 446 35.52 -63.23 75.54
CA SER A 446 36.19 -61.97 75.20
C SER A 446 36.19 -61.68 73.69
N ILE A 447 36.38 -62.72 72.86
CA ILE A 447 36.36 -62.61 71.40
C ILE A 447 34.94 -62.28 70.88
N ARG A 448 33.89 -62.89 71.44
CA ARG A 448 32.50 -62.60 71.06
C ARG A 448 32.10 -61.14 71.26
N LEU A 449 32.49 -60.52 72.38
CA LEU A 449 32.20 -59.10 72.65
C LEU A 449 32.91 -58.17 71.66
N LYS A 450 34.17 -58.47 71.30
CA LYS A 450 34.92 -57.72 70.29
C LYS A 450 34.29 -57.83 68.90
N LEU A 451 33.79 -59.01 68.53
CA LEU A 451 33.08 -59.23 67.27
C LEU A 451 31.77 -58.44 67.19
N GLN A 452 30.97 -58.40 68.26
CA GLN A 452 29.75 -57.59 68.29
C GLN A 452 30.04 -56.09 68.15
N GLN A 453 31.09 -55.58 68.79
CA GLN A 453 31.50 -54.18 68.61
C GLN A 453 31.97 -53.88 67.18
N GLN A 454 32.65 -54.82 66.52
CA GLN A 454 33.03 -54.65 65.11
C GLN A 454 31.82 -54.63 64.17
N ILE A 455 30.80 -55.46 64.41
CA ILE A 455 29.56 -55.45 63.61
C ILE A 455 28.86 -54.08 63.68
N VAL A 456 28.65 -53.53 64.89
CA VAL A 456 28.02 -52.21 65.07
C VAL A 456 28.84 -51.09 64.41
N ASN A 457 30.18 -51.18 64.45
CA ASN A 457 31.04 -50.21 63.78
C ASN A 457 30.93 -50.30 62.23
N ILE A 458 30.76 -51.50 61.67
CA ILE A 458 30.54 -51.72 60.24
C ILE A 458 29.17 -51.18 59.81
N GLU A 459 28.10 -51.51 60.54
CA GLU A 459 26.74 -51.03 60.26
C GLU A 459 26.63 -49.50 60.24
N ASN A 460 27.39 -48.80 61.10
CA ASN A 460 27.41 -47.34 61.11
C ASN A 460 28.24 -46.77 59.95
N ALA A 461 29.37 -47.38 59.61
CA ALA A 461 30.16 -47.00 58.44
C ALA A 461 29.39 -47.21 57.11
N GLU A 462 28.51 -48.22 57.03
CA GLU A 462 27.63 -48.41 55.87
C GLU A 462 26.51 -47.35 55.79
N LYS A 463 25.95 -46.90 56.92
CA LYS A 463 24.99 -45.78 56.93
C LYS A 463 25.64 -44.49 56.45
N GLU A 464 26.78 -44.11 57.03
CA GLU A 464 27.54 -42.92 56.62
C GLU A 464 27.92 -42.97 55.13
N LYS A 465 28.31 -44.14 54.61
CA LYS A 465 28.61 -44.37 53.19
C LYS A 465 27.39 -44.16 52.29
N ASN A 466 26.22 -44.63 52.71
CA ASN A 466 24.97 -44.48 51.94
C ASN A 466 24.53 -43.01 51.93
N GLU A 467 24.48 -42.34 53.08
CA GLU A 467 24.18 -40.90 53.21
C GLU A 467 25.16 -40.04 52.37
N ASN A 468 26.45 -40.38 52.37
CA ASN A 468 27.46 -39.73 51.53
C ASN A 468 27.20 -39.95 50.02
N SER A 469 26.61 -41.08 49.64
CA SER A 469 26.22 -41.36 48.25
C SER A 469 24.96 -40.60 47.83
N ASP A 470 23.97 -40.47 48.70
CA ASP A 470 22.75 -39.69 48.46
C ASP A 470 23.06 -38.20 48.34
N LEU A 471 23.90 -37.65 49.23
CA LEU A 471 24.38 -36.27 49.14
C LEU A 471 25.16 -36.02 47.84
N LYS A 472 25.94 -36.98 47.34
CA LYS A 472 26.61 -36.88 46.04
C LYS A 472 25.62 -36.90 44.87
N GLN A 473 24.56 -37.69 44.93
CA GLN A 473 23.49 -37.64 43.92
C GLN A 473 22.75 -36.30 43.93
N GLN A 474 22.47 -35.73 45.11
CA GLN A 474 21.85 -34.41 45.25
C GLN A 474 22.76 -33.29 44.73
N ILE A 475 24.06 -33.31 45.03
CA ILE A 475 25.02 -32.36 44.47
C ILE A 475 25.08 -32.49 42.94
N SER A 476 25.10 -33.71 42.41
CA SER A 476 25.09 -33.94 40.97
C SER A 476 23.80 -33.44 40.28
N SER A 477 22.63 -33.63 40.90
CA SER A 477 21.36 -33.19 40.31
C SER A 477 21.21 -31.67 40.35
N LEU A 478 21.62 -31.03 41.45
CA LEU A 478 21.69 -29.56 41.56
C LEU A 478 22.69 -28.98 40.55
N GLN A 479 23.84 -29.61 40.32
CA GLN A 479 24.81 -29.13 39.35
C GLN A 479 24.32 -29.26 37.89
N ILE A 480 23.51 -30.27 37.57
CA ILE A 480 22.80 -30.40 36.29
C ILE A 480 21.72 -29.31 36.16
N GLN A 481 20.99 -28.97 37.23
CA GLN A 481 20.02 -27.87 37.21
C GLN A 481 20.70 -26.51 36.99
N VAL A 482 21.80 -26.23 37.69
CA VAL A 482 22.56 -24.99 37.54
C VAL A 482 23.13 -24.84 36.12
N THR A 483 23.68 -25.89 35.52
CA THR A 483 24.16 -25.81 34.12
C THR A 483 23.02 -25.67 33.12
N SER A 484 21.88 -26.33 33.33
CA SER A 484 20.69 -26.16 32.48
C SER A 484 20.09 -24.74 32.58
N LEU A 485 20.12 -24.13 33.77
CA LEU A 485 19.67 -22.74 33.96
C LEU A 485 20.63 -21.74 33.31
N ALA A 486 21.95 -21.94 33.45
CA ALA A 486 22.95 -21.10 32.78
C ALA A 486 22.93 -21.21 31.24
N GLN A 487 22.51 -22.37 30.70
CA GLN A 487 22.24 -22.52 29.26
C GLN A 487 21.02 -21.68 28.85
N SER A 488 19.90 -21.83 29.56
CA SER A 488 18.67 -21.05 29.30
C SER A 488 18.88 -19.52 29.44
N GLU A 489 19.67 -19.08 30.42
CA GLU A 489 20.04 -17.67 30.60
C GLU A 489 20.82 -17.13 29.38
N ASN A 490 21.78 -17.90 28.84
CA ASN A 490 22.51 -17.54 27.63
C ASN A 490 21.61 -17.53 26.37
N GLU A 491 20.69 -18.49 26.23
CA GLU A 491 19.71 -18.51 25.14
C GLU A 491 18.79 -17.28 25.18
N LEU A 492 18.32 -16.90 26.37
CA LEU A 492 17.52 -15.69 26.59
C LEU A 492 18.32 -14.42 26.32
N LEU A 493 19.61 -14.35 26.72
CA LEU A 493 20.51 -13.24 26.40
C LEU A 493 20.73 -13.09 24.88
N ASN A 494 21.00 -14.19 24.18
CA ASN A 494 21.17 -14.21 22.72
C ASN A 494 19.88 -13.78 22.00
N SER A 495 18.72 -14.28 22.42
CA SER A 495 17.41 -13.86 21.91
C SER A 495 17.16 -12.36 22.15
N ASN A 496 17.46 -11.86 23.35
CA ASN A 496 17.33 -10.45 23.70
C ASN A 496 18.26 -9.54 22.86
N GLN A 497 19.46 -10.00 22.53
CA GLN A 497 20.39 -9.31 21.64
C GLN A 497 19.88 -9.27 20.19
N MET A 498 19.44 -10.40 19.64
CA MET A 498 18.83 -10.48 18.30
C MET A 498 17.59 -9.57 18.18
N LEU A 499 16.77 -9.48 19.23
CA LEU A 499 15.62 -8.57 19.29
C LEU A 499 16.05 -7.10 19.33
N LYS A 500 17.10 -6.73 20.07
CA LYS A 500 17.65 -5.36 20.05
C LYS A 500 18.16 -4.96 18.66
N GLU A 501 18.87 -5.85 17.98
CA GLU A 501 19.38 -5.61 16.63
C GLU A 501 18.26 -5.50 15.60
N MET A 502 17.22 -6.33 15.70
CA MET A 502 16.00 -6.19 14.89
C MET A 502 15.32 -4.84 15.14
N VAL A 503 15.16 -4.44 16.40
CA VAL A 503 14.53 -3.17 16.78
C VAL A 503 15.32 -1.96 16.27
N GLU A 504 16.65 -1.94 16.36
CA GLU A 504 17.43 -0.80 15.86
C GLU A 504 17.48 -0.74 14.33
N ARG A 505 17.44 -1.90 13.64
CA ARG A 505 17.25 -1.96 12.18
C ARG A 505 15.90 -1.38 11.76
N LEU A 506 14.81 -1.82 12.40
CA LEU A 506 13.45 -1.28 12.16
C LEU A 506 13.35 0.22 12.48
N LYS A 507 14.04 0.72 13.53
CA LYS A 507 14.14 2.17 13.76
C LYS A 507 14.87 2.88 12.63
N GLN A 508 15.95 2.31 12.09
CA GLN A 508 16.67 2.93 10.98
C GLN A 508 15.85 2.92 9.68
N GLU A 509 15.11 1.85 9.40
CA GLU A 509 14.14 1.79 8.30
C GLU A 509 13.05 2.85 8.47
N CYS A 510 12.48 3.00 9.69
CA CYS A 510 11.55 4.08 10.02
C CYS A 510 12.14 5.48 9.81
N ARG A 511 13.42 5.73 10.17
CA ARG A 511 14.11 7.01 9.91
C ARG A 511 14.27 7.25 8.40
N ASN A 512 14.66 6.22 7.65
CA ASN A 512 14.86 6.29 6.20
C ASN A 512 13.54 6.59 5.47
N LEU A 513 12.45 5.89 5.83
CA LEU A 513 11.11 6.09 5.24
C LEU A 513 10.55 7.48 5.55
N ARG A 514 10.74 8.01 6.77
CA ARG A 514 10.37 9.41 7.09
C ARG A 514 11.15 10.40 6.23
N SER A 515 12.46 10.24 6.09
CA SER A 515 13.27 11.13 5.25
C SER A 515 12.91 11.05 3.75
N GLN A 516 12.42 9.89 3.28
CA GLN A 516 11.86 9.76 1.93
C GLN A 516 10.50 10.47 1.79
N ALA A 517 9.61 10.33 2.79
CA ALA A 517 8.32 11.03 2.81
C ALA A 517 8.49 12.55 2.90
N GLU A 518 9.39 13.05 3.76
CA GLU A 518 9.75 14.47 3.88
C GLU A 518 10.28 15.03 2.55
N LYS A 519 11.14 14.28 1.84
CA LYS A 519 11.63 14.69 0.51
C LYS A 519 10.52 14.71 -0.54
N ALA A 520 9.65 13.71 -0.56
CA ALA A 520 8.51 13.68 -1.47
C ALA A 520 7.52 14.82 -1.20
N GLN A 521 7.28 15.15 0.08
CA GLN A 521 6.48 16.31 0.47
C GLN A 521 7.12 17.63 -0.01
N LEU A 522 8.40 17.86 0.27
CA LEU A 522 9.13 19.05 -0.19
C LEU A 522 9.19 19.17 -1.72
N GLU A 523 9.19 18.06 -2.45
CA GLU A 523 9.10 18.04 -3.91
C GLU A 523 7.69 18.39 -4.41
N VAL A 524 6.63 17.92 -3.75
CA VAL A 524 5.25 18.33 -4.03
C VAL A 524 5.04 19.81 -3.69
N GLU A 525 5.51 20.29 -2.54
CA GLU A 525 5.42 21.69 -2.13
C GLU A 525 6.13 22.61 -3.13
N ARG A 526 7.36 22.27 -3.54
CA ARG A 526 8.08 23.00 -4.59
C ARG A 526 7.33 23.03 -5.93
N THR A 527 6.77 21.90 -6.37
CA THR A 527 6.00 21.89 -7.63
C THR A 527 4.68 22.67 -7.53
N LEU A 528 4.09 22.77 -6.34
CA LEU A 528 2.95 23.65 -6.07
C LEU A 528 3.36 25.14 -6.15
N GLU A 529 4.49 25.52 -5.54
CA GLU A 529 5.04 26.88 -5.63
C GLU A 529 5.39 27.26 -7.08
N GLU A 530 6.05 26.38 -7.83
CA GLU A 530 6.34 26.57 -9.26
C GLU A 530 5.06 26.80 -10.08
N LYS A 531 3.98 26.06 -9.78
CA LYS A 531 2.66 26.24 -10.42
C LYS A 531 1.97 27.53 -10.00
N GLN A 532 2.10 27.94 -8.74
CA GLN A 532 1.57 29.21 -8.25
C GLN A 532 2.29 30.40 -8.89
N ILE A 533 3.61 30.32 -9.08
CA ILE A 533 4.39 31.34 -9.80
C ILE A 533 3.96 31.42 -11.27
N GLN A 534 3.84 30.27 -11.97
CA GLN A 534 3.34 30.22 -13.35
C GLN A 534 1.95 30.87 -13.49
N TRP A 535 1.03 30.58 -12.57
CA TRP A 535 -0.30 31.19 -12.55
C TRP A 535 -0.27 32.70 -12.28
N LEU A 536 0.59 33.17 -11.36
CA LEU A 536 0.77 34.60 -11.07
C LEU A 536 1.35 35.36 -12.28
N GLU A 537 2.30 34.75 -13.00
CA GLU A 537 2.82 35.31 -14.25
C GLU A 537 1.76 35.39 -15.36
N GLU A 538 1.00 34.31 -15.58
CA GLU A 538 -0.09 34.30 -16.57
C GLU A 538 -1.17 35.33 -16.23
N LYS A 539 -1.55 35.42 -14.94
CA LYS A 539 -2.45 36.45 -14.44
C LYS A 539 -1.90 37.85 -14.73
N HIS A 540 -0.61 38.12 -14.49
CA HIS A 540 0.00 39.42 -14.80
C HIS A 540 -0.05 39.72 -16.30
N LYS A 541 0.33 38.76 -17.16
CA LYS A 541 0.31 38.88 -18.63
C LYS A 541 -1.12 39.11 -19.15
N LEU A 542 -2.14 38.58 -18.49
CA LEU A 542 -3.55 38.85 -18.81
C LEU A 542 -4.00 40.23 -18.30
N GLN A 543 -3.60 40.62 -17.09
CA GLN A 543 -3.87 41.95 -16.52
C GLN A 543 -3.30 43.07 -17.41
N GLU A 544 -2.06 42.91 -17.86
CA GLU A 544 -1.35 43.81 -18.77
C GLU A 544 -2.05 43.89 -20.15
N ARG A 545 -2.51 42.76 -20.70
CA ARG A 545 -3.31 42.74 -21.93
C ARG A 545 -4.67 43.42 -21.77
N ILE A 546 -5.25 43.45 -20.57
CA ILE A 546 -6.50 44.16 -20.28
C ILE A 546 -6.23 45.67 -20.24
N THR A 547 -5.23 46.15 -19.49
CA THR A 547 -4.90 47.59 -19.45
C THR A 547 -4.51 48.12 -20.83
N ASP A 548 -3.73 47.35 -21.58
CA ASP A 548 -3.32 47.68 -22.96
C ASP A 548 -4.53 47.75 -23.94
N ARG A 549 -5.60 46.97 -23.70
CA ARG A 549 -6.89 47.06 -24.42
C ARG A 549 -7.72 48.26 -23.97
N GLU A 550 -7.77 48.53 -22.67
CA GLU A 550 -8.50 49.66 -22.08
C GLU A 550 -7.91 51.01 -22.50
N GLU A 551 -6.58 51.14 -22.55
CA GLU A 551 -5.91 52.33 -23.10
C GLU A 551 -6.28 52.54 -24.58
N LYS A 552 -6.21 51.49 -25.40
CA LYS A 552 -6.55 51.56 -26.83
C LYS A 552 -8.03 51.93 -27.03
N TYR A 553 -8.93 51.42 -26.19
CA TYR A 553 -10.33 51.82 -26.16
C TYR A 553 -10.52 53.28 -25.75
N ASN A 554 -9.85 53.75 -24.69
CA ASN A 554 -9.93 55.15 -24.23
C ASN A 554 -9.36 56.12 -25.29
N GLN A 555 -8.23 55.79 -25.93
CA GLN A 555 -7.70 56.57 -27.06
C GLN A 555 -8.66 56.61 -28.26
N ALA A 556 -9.37 55.51 -28.56
CA ALA A 556 -10.37 55.49 -29.62
C ALA A 556 -11.61 56.33 -29.26
N LYS A 557 -12.09 56.23 -28.02
CA LYS A 557 -13.19 57.02 -27.45
C LYS A 557 -12.88 58.52 -27.49
N GLU A 558 -11.67 58.93 -27.12
CA GLU A 558 -11.22 60.32 -27.26
C GLU A 558 -11.17 60.78 -28.72
N LYS A 559 -10.60 59.97 -29.63
CA LYS A 559 -10.54 60.30 -31.07
C LYS A 559 -11.94 60.50 -31.64
N LEU A 560 -12.89 59.64 -31.27
CA LEU A 560 -14.31 59.76 -31.63
C LEU A 560 -14.96 61.02 -31.04
N GLN A 561 -14.71 61.33 -29.77
CA GLN A 561 -15.23 62.53 -29.11
C GLN A 561 -14.67 63.82 -29.74
N ARG A 562 -13.38 63.84 -30.06
CA ARG A 562 -12.72 64.95 -30.79
C ARG A 562 -13.31 65.11 -32.20
N ALA A 563 -13.56 64.01 -32.92
CA ALA A 563 -14.22 64.02 -34.23
C ALA A 563 -15.67 64.53 -34.14
N ALA A 564 -16.44 64.11 -33.13
CA ALA A 564 -17.79 64.59 -32.88
C ALA A 564 -17.84 66.11 -32.58
N ILE A 565 -16.90 66.62 -31.77
CA ILE A 565 -16.75 68.05 -31.50
C ILE A 565 -16.38 68.82 -32.77
N ALA A 566 -15.45 68.29 -33.58
CA ALA A 566 -15.08 68.89 -34.86
C ALA A 566 -16.26 68.92 -35.85
N GLN A 567 -17.06 67.86 -35.91
CA GLN A 567 -18.26 67.79 -36.75
C GLN A 567 -19.37 68.74 -36.25
N LYS A 568 -19.55 68.89 -34.92
CA LYS A 568 -20.46 69.89 -34.35
C LYS A 568 -20.04 71.32 -34.69
N LYS A 569 -18.73 71.62 -34.65
CA LYS A 569 -18.18 72.91 -35.13
C LYS A 569 -18.41 73.11 -36.64
N ARG A 570 -18.17 72.08 -37.47
CA ARG A 570 -18.47 72.14 -38.92
C ARG A 570 -19.95 72.39 -39.20
N LYS A 571 -20.86 71.68 -38.53
CA LYS A 571 -22.31 71.89 -38.67
C LYS A 571 -22.67 73.34 -38.36
N SER A 572 -22.23 73.86 -37.21
CA SER A 572 -22.49 75.25 -36.80
C SER A 572 -21.90 76.29 -37.78
N LEU A 573 -20.72 76.04 -38.36
CA LEU A 573 -20.16 76.93 -39.40
C LEU A 573 -20.96 76.90 -40.71
N HIS A 574 -21.45 75.73 -41.13
CA HIS A 574 -22.34 75.60 -42.29
C HIS A 574 -23.71 76.26 -42.03
N GLU A 575 -24.27 76.08 -40.85
CA GLU A 575 -25.53 76.66 -40.39
C GLU A 575 -25.46 78.20 -40.34
N ASN A 576 -24.39 78.77 -39.77
CA ASN A 576 -24.12 80.20 -39.81
C ASN A 576 -23.88 80.73 -41.25
N LYS A 577 -23.24 79.94 -42.12
CA LYS A 577 -23.04 80.32 -43.53
C LYS A 577 -24.37 80.28 -44.31
N LEU A 578 -25.22 79.30 -44.04
CA LEU A 578 -26.55 79.18 -44.62
C LEU A 578 -27.41 80.38 -44.21
N LYS A 579 -27.45 80.70 -42.90
CA LYS A 579 -28.18 81.86 -42.39
C LYS A 579 -27.71 83.18 -43.03
N ARG A 580 -26.40 83.42 -43.16
CA ARG A 580 -25.87 84.61 -43.86
C ARG A 580 -26.21 84.66 -45.36
N LEU A 581 -26.38 83.50 -46.00
CA LEU A 581 -26.84 83.44 -47.40
C LEU A 581 -28.35 83.72 -47.48
N GLN A 582 -29.13 83.26 -46.50
CA GLN A 582 -30.57 83.50 -46.37
C GLN A 582 -30.86 84.99 -46.09
N GLU A 583 -30.21 85.59 -45.10
CA GLU A 583 -30.20 87.04 -44.82
C GLU A 583 -29.82 87.86 -46.09
N LYS A 584 -28.87 87.35 -46.90
CA LYS A 584 -28.48 88.01 -48.15
C LYS A 584 -29.50 87.82 -49.27
N VAL A 585 -30.23 86.71 -49.32
CA VAL A 585 -31.37 86.52 -50.24
C VAL A 585 -32.49 87.48 -49.86
N GLU A 586 -32.88 87.53 -48.58
CA GLU A 586 -33.91 88.45 -48.07
C GLU A 586 -33.60 89.92 -48.44
N VAL A 587 -32.35 90.37 -48.27
CA VAL A 587 -31.91 91.72 -48.68
C VAL A 587 -31.94 91.92 -50.21
N LEU A 588 -31.62 90.90 -51.01
CA LEU A 588 -31.71 90.98 -52.46
C LEU A 588 -33.15 90.95 -52.98
N GLU A 589 -34.05 90.26 -52.28
CA GLU A 589 -35.48 90.26 -52.60
C GLU A 589 -36.15 91.58 -52.21
N ALA A 590 -35.81 92.14 -51.04
CA ALA A 590 -36.22 93.50 -50.68
C ALA A 590 -35.70 94.55 -51.70
N LYS A 591 -34.46 94.40 -52.18
CA LYS A 591 -33.91 95.28 -53.24
C LYS A 591 -34.57 95.05 -54.60
N ARG A 592 -35.00 93.81 -54.92
CA ARG A 592 -35.80 93.49 -56.11
C ARG A 592 -37.16 94.20 -56.04
N GLU A 593 -37.85 94.11 -54.91
CA GLU A 593 -39.14 94.77 -54.69
C GLU A 593 -39.02 96.30 -54.74
N GLU A 594 -37.97 96.88 -54.14
CA GLU A 594 -37.68 98.31 -54.23
C GLU A 594 -37.52 98.75 -55.70
N LEU A 595 -36.67 98.06 -56.46
CA LEU A 595 -36.47 98.31 -57.90
C LEU A 595 -37.74 98.07 -58.72
N GLU A 596 -38.58 97.11 -58.33
CA GLU A 596 -39.86 96.85 -58.98
C GLU A 596 -40.88 97.97 -58.72
N THR A 597 -40.90 98.54 -57.52
CA THR A 597 -41.70 99.76 -57.23
C THR A 597 -41.17 100.99 -57.97
N GLU A 598 -39.84 101.17 -58.06
CA GLU A 598 -39.22 102.26 -58.84
C GLU A 598 -39.55 102.12 -60.33
N ASN A 599 -39.51 100.89 -60.87
CA ASN A 599 -39.92 100.57 -62.25
C ASN A 599 -41.43 100.81 -62.47
N GLN A 600 -42.28 100.52 -61.48
CA GLN A 600 -43.71 100.88 -61.53
C GLN A 600 -43.97 102.39 -61.45
N VAL A 601 -43.10 103.17 -60.79
CA VAL A 601 -43.15 104.64 -60.79
C VAL A 601 -42.69 105.20 -62.15
N LEU A 602 -41.60 104.67 -62.71
CA LEU A 602 -41.09 105.05 -64.03
C LEU A 602 -42.12 104.74 -65.14
N ASN A 603 -42.77 103.57 -65.12
CA ASN A 603 -43.85 103.24 -66.07
C ASN A 603 -45.13 104.08 -65.90
N ARG A 604 -45.25 104.89 -64.83
CA ARG A 604 -46.34 105.88 -64.69
C ARG A 604 -45.95 107.26 -65.23
N GLN A 605 -44.67 107.51 -65.52
CA GLN A 605 -44.21 108.70 -66.25
C GLN A 605 -44.27 108.45 -67.76
N ASN A 606 -45.45 108.63 -68.36
CA ASN A 606 -45.64 108.57 -69.81
C ASN A 606 -44.80 109.65 -70.52
N VAL A 607 -43.64 109.28 -71.05
CA VAL A 607 -42.83 110.13 -71.94
C VAL A 607 -43.66 110.46 -73.19
N PRO A 608 -43.89 111.75 -73.53
CA PRO A 608 -44.70 112.11 -74.68
C PRO A 608 -44.16 111.51 -76.00
N PHE A 609 -45.07 111.06 -76.87
CA PHE A 609 -44.74 110.38 -78.12
C PHE A 609 -43.80 111.20 -79.04
N GLU A 610 -43.90 112.52 -78.98
CA GLU A 610 -43.02 113.46 -79.70
C GLU A 610 -41.58 113.43 -79.17
N GLU A 611 -41.40 113.31 -77.85
CA GLU A 611 -40.08 113.18 -77.23
C GLU A 611 -39.48 111.80 -77.48
N TYR A 612 -40.28 110.73 -77.40
CA TYR A 612 -39.85 109.39 -77.83
C TYR A 612 -39.36 109.43 -79.29
N THR A 613 -40.07 110.11 -80.19
CA THR A 613 -39.68 110.26 -81.60
C THR A 613 -38.40 111.09 -81.78
N ARG A 614 -38.22 112.18 -81.01
CA ARG A 614 -36.97 112.96 -81.00
C ARG A 614 -35.79 112.14 -80.46
N LEU A 615 -35.96 111.43 -79.35
CA LEU A 615 -34.95 110.57 -78.74
C LEU A 615 -34.60 109.39 -79.66
N GLN A 616 -35.58 108.77 -80.32
CA GLN A 616 -35.33 107.68 -81.27
C GLN A 616 -34.56 108.17 -82.52
N LYS A 617 -34.84 109.39 -83.02
CA LYS A 617 -34.01 110.04 -84.06
C LYS A 617 -32.59 110.30 -83.55
N ARG A 618 -32.44 110.89 -82.35
CA ARG A 618 -31.13 111.18 -81.73
C ARG A 618 -30.32 109.90 -81.46
N LEU A 619 -30.97 108.81 -81.07
CA LEU A 619 -30.36 107.49 -80.88
C LEU A 619 -29.95 106.83 -82.20
N LYS A 620 -30.77 106.95 -83.26
CA LYS A 620 -30.39 106.51 -84.61
C LYS A 620 -29.18 107.29 -85.14
N ASP A 621 -29.14 108.60 -84.91
CA ASP A 621 -28.04 109.46 -85.33
C ASP A 621 -26.74 109.23 -84.51
N ILE A 622 -26.86 108.97 -83.21
CA ILE A 622 -25.73 108.53 -82.36
C ILE A 622 -25.27 107.12 -82.75
N ARG A 623 -26.17 106.17 -83.05
CA ARG A 623 -25.80 104.84 -83.58
C ARG A 623 -25.13 104.95 -84.95
N ARG A 624 -25.59 105.85 -85.83
CA ARG A 624 -24.94 106.14 -87.10
C ARG A 624 -23.51 106.65 -86.87
N ARG A 625 -23.34 107.71 -86.06
CA ARG A 625 -22.01 108.28 -85.77
C ARG A 625 -21.08 107.32 -85.01
N HIS A 626 -21.62 106.48 -84.12
CA HIS A 626 -20.87 105.39 -83.48
C HIS A 626 -20.45 104.31 -84.50
N ASN A 627 -21.32 103.97 -85.46
CA ASN A 627 -20.97 103.00 -86.51
C ASN A 627 -19.94 103.59 -87.49
N GLU A 628 -20.06 104.86 -87.85
CA GLU A 628 -19.07 105.60 -88.65
C GLU A 628 -17.71 105.65 -87.92
N PHE A 629 -17.69 105.92 -86.61
CA PHE A 629 -16.49 105.79 -85.77
C PHE A 629 -15.96 104.34 -85.74
N ARG A 630 -16.82 103.33 -85.64
CA ARG A 630 -16.41 101.91 -85.67
C ARG A 630 -15.76 101.54 -87.01
N SER A 631 -16.31 102.00 -88.14
CA SER A 631 -15.76 101.76 -89.48
C SER A 631 -14.50 102.58 -89.79
N LEU A 632 -14.29 103.72 -89.12
CA LEU A 632 -13.02 104.47 -89.20
C LEU A 632 -11.91 103.88 -88.31
N ILE A 633 -12.26 103.04 -87.33
CA ILE A 633 -11.31 102.39 -86.42
C ILE A 633 -11.04 100.91 -86.80
N LEU A 634 -11.93 100.24 -87.55
CA LEU A 634 -11.85 98.80 -87.84
C LEU A 634 -12.18 98.43 -89.30
N LEU A 635 -11.19 98.54 -90.20
CA LEU A 635 -11.15 97.92 -91.53
C LEU A 635 -9.69 97.90 -92.06
N PRO A 636 -9.26 96.90 -92.87
CA PRO A 636 -9.55 95.47 -92.71
C PRO A 636 -8.32 94.56 -92.97
N ASN A 637 -8.07 93.55 -92.10
CA ASN A 637 -7.49 92.27 -92.52
C ASN A 637 -7.62 91.18 -91.43
N ILE A 638 -7.62 89.91 -91.87
CA ILE A 638 -7.99 88.68 -91.14
C ILE A 638 -7.21 87.53 -91.81
N PRO A 639 -6.78 86.41 -91.17
CA PRO A 639 -6.56 86.07 -89.74
C PRO A 639 -5.07 85.60 -89.54
N PRO A 640 -4.69 84.59 -88.72
CA PRO A 640 -5.13 84.12 -87.40
C PRO A 640 -3.97 84.13 -86.34
N THR A 641 -4.23 83.57 -85.15
CA THR A 641 -3.25 83.09 -84.12
C THR A 641 -2.44 84.10 -83.28
N ALA A 642 -2.17 83.69 -82.02
CA ALA A 642 -0.92 83.75 -81.22
C ALA A 642 0.08 84.94 -81.32
N SER A 643 0.85 85.31 -80.29
CA SER A 643 0.86 85.05 -78.82
C SER A 643 2.03 85.84 -78.17
N VAL A 644 2.09 85.89 -76.83
CA VAL A 644 3.27 86.25 -75.99
C VAL A 644 3.73 87.73 -75.91
N ASN A 645 3.74 88.23 -74.67
CA ASN A 645 4.70 89.03 -73.87
C ASN A 645 5.96 89.65 -74.57
N PRO A 646 6.51 90.76 -74.02
CA PRO A 646 7.45 90.71 -72.86
C PRO A 646 7.04 91.73 -71.74
N VAL A 647 7.80 92.21 -70.73
CA VAL A 647 9.24 92.28 -70.40
C VAL A 647 9.49 92.15 -68.87
N SER A 648 10.73 91.81 -68.50
CA SER A 648 11.43 91.77 -67.18
C SER A 648 11.43 93.12 -66.38
N PHE A 649 11.90 93.24 -65.11
CA PHE A 649 13.11 92.66 -64.49
C PHE A 649 13.14 92.47 -62.95
N GLN A 650 13.78 91.35 -62.57
CA GLN A 650 14.76 91.11 -61.48
C GLN A 650 14.39 91.05 -59.98
N SER A 651 15.21 90.24 -59.29
CA SER A 651 15.08 89.67 -57.94
C SER A 651 15.82 90.45 -56.85
N SER A 652 15.49 90.22 -55.57
CA SER A 652 16.43 89.64 -54.56
C SER A 652 15.76 89.37 -53.19
N ALA A 653 16.51 88.69 -52.31
CA ALA A 653 16.41 88.67 -50.82
C ALA A 653 15.21 87.99 -50.11
N MET A 654 15.42 86.70 -49.77
CA MET A 654 15.24 86.05 -48.45
C MET A 654 13.93 86.11 -47.60
N VAL A 655 13.37 84.91 -47.35
CA VAL A 655 13.09 84.27 -46.01
C VAL A 655 12.25 85.03 -44.96
N PRO A 656 11.19 84.42 -44.32
CA PRO A 656 10.28 83.36 -44.79
C PRO A 656 8.78 83.57 -44.38
N GLY A 657 7.87 82.70 -44.85
CA GLY A 657 6.68 82.31 -44.04
C GLY A 657 5.28 82.44 -44.66
N MET A 658 4.40 81.53 -44.23
CA MET A 658 2.92 81.51 -44.28
C MET A 658 2.20 81.68 -45.64
N ASP A 659 1.71 80.54 -46.15
CA ASP A 659 0.35 80.26 -46.67
C ASP A 659 -0.42 81.40 -47.39
N LEU A 660 -0.91 81.20 -48.64
CA LEU A 660 -2.07 80.32 -48.91
C LEU A 660 -2.30 80.00 -50.41
N SER A 661 -2.99 78.88 -50.65
CA SER A 661 -3.88 78.56 -51.80
C SER A 661 -3.37 78.55 -53.26
N PHE A 662 -3.08 77.33 -53.74
CA PHE A 662 -3.57 76.67 -54.98
C PHE A 662 -3.89 77.46 -56.27
N PRO A 663 -3.37 76.93 -57.40
CA PRO A 663 -4.16 76.66 -58.62
C PRO A 663 -4.48 75.15 -58.82
N PRO A 664 -5.55 74.78 -59.57
CA PRO A 664 -6.16 73.44 -59.48
C PRO A 664 -5.81 72.49 -60.64
N HIS A 665 -4.54 72.07 -60.81
CA HIS A 665 -4.18 71.10 -61.87
C HIS A 665 -3.21 69.97 -61.49
N MET A 666 -2.54 70.02 -60.34
CA MET A 666 -1.70 68.90 -59.86
C MET A 666 -2.50 67.80 -59.14
N GLN A 667 -3.71 68.13 -58.67
CA GLN A 667 -4.47 67.27 -57.77
C GLN A 667 -5.07 66.03 -58.45
N GLU A 668 -5.31 66.08 -59.76
CA GLU A 668 -5.92 64.97 -60.52
C GLU A 668 -4.91 63.86 -60.84
N GLU A 669 -3.67 64.21 -61.24
CA GLU A 669 -2.56 63.25 -61.29
C GLU A 669 -2.29 62.64 -59.91
N GLN A 670 -2.29 63.46 -58.86
CA GLN A 670 -1.99 62.99 -57.51
C GLN A 670 -3.06 62.03 -56.99
N HIS A 671 -4.35 62.32 -57.18
CA HIS A 671 -5.42 61.40 -56.85
C HIS A 671 -5.43 60.14 -57.73
N GLN A 672 -5.04 60.21 -59.01
CA GLN A 672 -4.87 59.00 -59.82
C GLN A 672 -3.71 58.12 -59.32
N ARG A 673 -2.59 58.72 -58.87
CA ARG A 673 -1.48 57.99 -58.23
C ARG A 673 -1.87 57.42 -56.87
N GLU A 674 -2.64 58.14 -56.06
CA GLU A 674 -3.17 57.65 -54.78
C GLU A 674 -4.15 56.49 -55.00
N LEU A 675 -5.04 56.58 -56.00
CA LEU A 675 -5.98 55.51 -56.36
C LEU A 675 -5.29 54.27 -56.93
N SER A 676 -4.22 54.43 -57.74
CA SER A 676 -3.45 53.26 -58.22
C SER A 676 -2.66 52.60 -57.08
N LEU A 677 -2.09 53.39 -56.16
CA LEU A 677 -1.45 52.87 -54.95
C LEU A 677 -2.45 52.15 -54.03
N LEU A 678 -3.69 52.69 -53.89
CA LEU A 678 -4.74 52.10 -53.07
C LEU A 678 -5.27 50.78 -53.68
N ARG A 679 -5.48 50.74 -55.00
CA ARG A 679 -5.82 49.49 -55.71
C ARG A 679 -4.74 48.43 -55.52
N LYS A 680 -3.47 48.79 -55.72
CA LYS A 680 -2.35 47.87 -55.51
C LYS A 680 -2.28 47.36 -54.07
N ARG A 681 -2.52 48.22 -53.07
CA ARG A 681 -2.59 47.81 -51.66
C ARG A 681 -3.78 46.90 -51.34
N LEU A 682 -4.91 47.06 -52.02
CA LEU A 682 -6.06 46.16 -51.88
C LEU A 682 -5.80 44.80 -52.53
N GLU A 683 -5.11 44.76 -53.68
CA GLU A 683 -4.68 43.54 -54.37
C GLU A 683 -3.59 42.79 -53.58
N GLU A 684 -2.64 43.52 -52.98
CA GLU A 684 -1.66 43.01 -52.00
C GLU A 684 -2.36 42.48 -50.73
N LEU A 685 -3.44 43.13 -50.24
CA LEU A 685 -4.21 42.67 -49.10
C LEU A 685 -5.04 41.41 -49.43
N GLU A 686 -5.70 41.37 -50.59
CA GLU A 686 -6.52 40.24 -51.06
C GLU A 686 -5.66 38.99 -51.29
N THR A 687 -4.46 39.15 -51.88
CA THR A 687 -3.49 38.05 -52.03
C THR A 687 -2.90 37.60 -50.69
N THR A 688 -2.67 38.52 -49.74
CA THR A 688 -2.28 38.15 -48.36
C THR A 688 -3.40 37.41 -47.63
N GLN A 689 -4.66 37.84 -47.78
CA GLN A 689 -5.82 37.17 -47.17
C GLN A 689 -6.09 35.79 -47.81
N ARG A 690 -5.90 35.63 -49.13
CA ARG A 690 -5.92 34.29 -49.76
C ARG A 690 -4.85 33.38 -49.16
N LYS A 691 -3.61 33.84 -49.05
CA LYS A 691 -2.54 33.06 -48.40
C LYS A 691 -2.86 32.70 -46.95
N GLN A 692 -3.40 33.62 -46.17
CA GLN A 692 -3.82 33.32 -44.79
C GLN A 692 -4.99 32.34 -44.71
N LEU A 693 -5.85 32.26 -45.73
CA LEU A 693 -6.89 31.23 -45.84
C LEU A 693 -6.34 29.88 -46.31
N GLU A 694 -5.32 29.87 -47.17
CA GLU A 694 -4.59 28.65 -47.56
C GLU A 694 -3.74 28.10 -46.40
N GLU A 695 -3.11 28.97 -45.60
CA GLU A 695 -2.33 28.61 -44.39
C GLU A 695 -3.21 28.17 -43.21
N LEU A 696 -4.50 28.54 -43.20
CA LEU A 696 -5.50 28.06 -42.23
C LEU A 696 -6.32 26.87 -42.73
N GLY A 697 -6.13 26.45 -43.99
CA GLY A 697 -6.73 25.25 -44.56
C GLY A 697 -5.82 24.05 -44.35
N SER A 698 -6.10 23.22 -43.34
CA SER A 698 -5.37 21.97 -43.11
C SER A 698 -5.37 21.09 -44.38
N PRO A 699 -4.24 20.43 -44.74
CA PRO A 699 -4.30 19.28 -45.61
C PRO A 699 -5.16 18.20 -44.93
N GLY A 700 -6.04 17.54 -45.71
CA GLY A 700 -7.00 16.60 -45.16
C GLY A 700 -6.43 15.18 -45.01
N GLU A 701 -6.10 14.81 -43.77
CA GLU A 701 -6.15 13.44 -43.23
C GLU A 701 -6.84 13.49 -41.85
#